data_AF-A0A180GQM3-F1
#
_entry.id   AF-A0A180GQM3-F1
#
_cell.length_a   1.000
_cell.length_b   1.000
_cell.length_c   1.000
_cell.angle_alpha   90.00
_cell.angle_beta   90.00
_cell.angle_gamma   90.00
#
_symmetry.space_group_name_H-M   'P 1'
#
loop_
_entity.id
_entity.type
_entity.pdbx_description
1 polymer ?
#
loop_
_entity_poly.entity_id
_entity_poly.type
_entity_poly.pdbx_seq_one_letter_code
_entity_poly.pdbx_strand_id
1 'polypeptide(L)'
;MYLHKYHEYFINSGVCDNHTELRQTAFSSFKSTVQLLWVALKIMIRAVSRFGPRLTIGKANTRSRLTHWSCISYRPSHGSPFMSSRKMMSPASIHSDASDAWSSQVNSKPLFKKILISNRGEVACRIIRTARKLGVKTVAIYSDADQESRHVKMADEAYRVGPAQSTESYLNIEKIVEFCIRSGAQAVHPGWGFLSERAEFAERLKKAGVVFIGPPSAAIISMGSKSQSKEIMISAGVPCVPGYHGKNQDPDFLKSEADKIGYPVLIKAIKGGGGKGMKIVLDPSEFQSQLESAQREGEQSFGDGTVLLEKYLLNPRHVEVQIFGDMHGNYVHLHERDCSVQRRHQKIIEEAPAPGLSLEQRTKLGEKAVAAAQAVNYVGAGTVEFILDSTGDFYYMEMNTRLQVEHPITEMITGQDLVQWQLEIASGNPIPISQKEIPCFGHAFEARIYAESPRRNFLPDVGPLVHVKTPAESNSVRVETGAESGDEISVYYDPMIAKLVVHSPKDRTSALALLHRKLEEYQVVGPSTNIEFLKSLSSHPAFIAGEVETGFIEKHNEQLFPPMPDRPPKEALINATICSALQEIKARQQRGSVGQVSNSWDMLHGWRLGGQQISRQYEFSTVPVDSSSPGTPAYPVSLEFSGTANSSSTLDFEINLAPLESEGARSSHQVKTYLDTSSGTSPSTSSNTVTSIVDGKRDVAVHVAQNDHSTAFSKRHHVFAGDTVNSLGIPWPKWVKLLKGEESDKSLTGNAVQAVMPSKVIKVMVAPGDQVKAGDGLIVLEAMKTEVVLKASRDGTVSDVQARVGDMVKQGKTLVVLSPEA
;
A
#
# COMPACT_ATOMS: atom_id res chain seq x y z
N MET A 1 9.35 25.82 6.86
CA MET A 1 9.86 26.53 5.66
C MET A 1 9.42 27.99 5.57
N TYR A 2 8.24 28.40 6.07
CA TYR A 2 7.74 29.78 5.97
C TYR A 2 8.32 30.80 6.99
N LEU A 3 8.96 30.36 8.07
CA LEU A 3 9.60 31.26 9.05
C LEU A 3 11.01 31.70 8.67
N HIS A 4 11.67 30.98 7.75
CA HIS A 4 13.06 31.26 7.37
C HIS A 4 13.18 32.39 6.33
N LYS A 5 12.18 32.54 5.45
CA LYS A 5 12.13 33.62 4.44
C LYS A 5 11.74 34.99 5.01
N TYR A 6 11.06 35.04 6.16
CA TYR A 6 10.71 36.30 6.83
C TYR A 6 11.92 36.95 7.51
N HIS A 7 12.94 36.16 7.86
CA HIS A 7 14.12 36.63 8.57
C HIS A 7 15.16 37.28 7.64
N GLU A 8 15.23 36.87 6.36
CA GLU A 8 16.16 37.44 5.37
C GLU A 8 15.70 38.79 4.80
N TYR A 9 14.39 39.08 4.78
CA TYR A 9 13.86 40.31 4.19
C TYR A 9 14.14 41.57 5.04
N PHE A 10 14.18 41.42 6.37
CA PHE A 10 14.40 42.55 7.29
C PHE A 10 15.89 42.85 7.55
N ILE A 11 16.78 41.88 7.37
CA ILE A 11 18.23 42.10 7.51
C ILE A 11 18.79 42.86 6.30
N ASN A 12 18.21 42.67 5.10
CA ASN A 12 18.69 43.31 3.87
C ASN A 12 18.12 44.72 3.60
N SER A 13 17.20 45.23 4.43
CA SER A 13 16.53 46.52 4.20
C SER A 13 17.03 47.69 5.07
N GLY A 14 17.99 47.48 5.98
CA GLY A 14 18.74 48.56 6.65
C GLY A 14 17.91 49.46 7.58
N VAL A 15 16.77 48.98 8.10
CA VAL A 15 15.91 49.75 9.02
C VAL A 15 15.93 49.09 10.41
N CYS A 16 16.60 49.76 11.36
CA CYS A 16 16.68 49.53 12.82
C CYS A 16 17.76 48.55 13.36
N ASP A 17 18.75 49.14 14.05
CA ASP A 17 19.72 48.48 14.94
C ASP A 17 19.15 48.33 16.36
N ASN A 18 18.41 47.24 16.65
CA ASN A 18 18.40 46.54 17.96
C ASN A 18 17.27 45.51 18.07
N HIS A 19 17.61 44.33 18.61
CA HIS A 19 16.72 43.16 18.74
C HIS A 19 15.51 43.31 19.70
N THR A 20 15.41 44.40 20.47
CA THR A 20 14.40 44.56 21.53
C THR A 20 13.09 45.21 21.03
N GLU A 21 13.14 46.01 19.97
CA GLU A 21 11.93 46.67 19.41
C GLU A 21 11.06 45.74 18.56
N LEU A 22 11.66 44.78 17.83
CA LEU A 22 10.94 43.80 17.01
C LEU A 22 9.94 42.95 17.81
N ARG A 23 10.22 42.68 19.09
CA ARG A 23 9.32 41.93 19.98
C ARG A 23 8.09 42.73 20.42
N GLN A 24 8.19 44.05 20.54
CA GLN A 24 7.06 44.89 20.96
C GLN A 24 6.07 45.15 19.81
N THR A 25 6.55 45.31 18.57
CA THR A 25 5.71 45.56 17.39
C THR A 25 4.91 44.33 16.97
N ALA A 26 5.51 43.13 17.08
CA ALA A 26 4.82 41.86 16.82
C ALA A 26 3.70 41.57 17.84
N PHE A 27 3.90 41.93 19.11
CA PHE A 27 2.90 41.75 20.17
C PHE A 27 1.70 42.70 20.03
N SER A 28 1.93 43.91 19.53
CA SER A 28 0.89 44.92 19.23
C SER A 28 -0.04 44.49 18.08
N SER A 29 0.53 43.93 17.01
CA SER A 29 -0.24 43.43 15.86
C SER A 29 -1.07 42.19 16.21
N PHE A 30 -0.55 41.31 17.08
CA PHE A 30 -1.28 40.13 17.56
C PHE A 30 -2.49 40.51 18.45
N LYS A 31 -2.34 41.51 19.34
CA LYS A 31 -3.46 42.02 20.16
C LYS A 31 -4.59 42.61 19.30
N SER A 32 -4.25 43.33 18.23
CA SER A 32 -5.22 43.99 17.36
C SER A 32 -6.09 42.97 16.59
N THR A 33 -5.48 41.86 16.15
CA THR A 33 -6.18 40.77 15.43
C THR A 33 -7.11 39.98 16.35
N VAL A 34 -6.71 39.72 17.60
CA VAL A 34 -7.55 39.06 18.61
C VAL A 34 -8.74 39.93 19.01
N GLN A 35 -8.56 41.25 19.06
CA GLN A 35 -9.63 42.19 19.39
C GLN A 35 -10.70 42.29 18.29
N LEU A 36 -10.28 42.22 17.01
CA LEU A 36 -11.20 42.14 15.85
C LEU A 36 -12.00 40.83 15.82
N LEU A 37 -11.37 39.70 16.13
CA LEU A 37 -12.05 38.39 16.24
C LEU A 37 -13.08 38.36 17.38
N TRP A 38 -12.79 39.04 18.50
CA TRP A 38 -13.71 39.11 19.63
C TRP A 38 -14.92 40.02 19.36
N VAL A 39 -14.74 41.09 18.58
CA VAL A 39 -15.85 41.93 18.10
C VAL A 39 -16.74 41.16 17.12
N ALA A 40 -16.15 40.40 16.19
CA ALA A 40 -16.90 39.56 15.26
C ALA A 40 -17.73 38.47 15.98
N LEU A 41 -17.17 37.85 17.03
CA LEU A 41 -17.86 36.86 17.85
C LEU A 41 -19.03 37.48 18.64
N LYS A 42 -18.88 38.70 19.17
CA LYS A 42 -19.98 39.43 19.83
C LYS A 42 -21.11 39.83 18.88
N ILE A 43 -20.80 40.12 17.61
CA ILE A 43 -21.80 40.42 16.59
C ILE A 43 -22.59 39.16 16.22
N MET A 44 -21.93 37.99 16.09
CA MET A 44 -22.62 36.72 15.84
C MET A 44 -23.52 36.29 17.01
N ILE A 45 -23.07 36.44 18.26
CA ILE A 45 -23.87 36.10 19.45
C ILE A 45 -25.12 37.02 19.60
N ARG A 46 -25.03 38.27 19.16
CA ARG A 46 -26.18 39.19 19.10
C ARG A 46 -27.15 38.91 17.94
N ALA A 47 -26.71 38.24 16.87
CA ALA A 47 -27.58 37.85 15.76
C ALA A 47 -28.43 36.61 16.08
N VAL A 48 -27.93 35.69 16.92
CA VAL A 48 -28.62 34.44 17.29
C VAL A 48 -29.69 34.64 18.39
N SER A 49 -29.68 35.78 19.10
CA SER A 49 -30.64 36.08 20.18
C SER A 49 -31.91 36.82 19.74
N ARG A 50 -32.13 37.01 18.43
CA ARG A 50 -33.31 37.72 17.87
C ARG A 50 -34.40 36.83 17.24
N PHE A 51 -34.26 35.51 17.30
CA PHE A 51 -35.31 34.57 16.86
C PHE A 51 -35.64 33.58 17.98
N GLY A 52 -36.54 34.00 18.87
CA GLY A 52 -37.23 33.11 19.83
C GLY A 52 -38.56 32.58 19.26
N PRO A 53 -39.06 31.44 19.75
CA PRO A 53 -40.05 30.61 19.07
C PRO A 53 -41.50 31.02 19.37
N ARG A 54 -42.41 30.75 18.44
CA ARG A 54 -43.86 30.80 18.67
C ARG A 54 -44.55 29.55 18.10
N LEU A 55 -45.44 28.99 18.94
CA LEU A 55 -46.68 28.26 18.61
C LEU A 55 -46.51 26.81 18.08
N THR A 56 -47.29 25.78 18.45
CA THR A 56 -48.33 25.55 19.48
C THR A 56 -48.61 24.04 19.51
N ILE A 57 -49.01 23.52 20.66
CA ILE A 57 -49.51 22.15 20.86
C ILE A 57 -50.99 22.09 20.44
N GLY A 58 -51.36 21.09 19.63
CA GLY A 58 -52.74 20.76 19.29
C GLY A 58 -52.94 19.23 19.22
N LYS A 59 -53.86 18.71 20.03
CA LYS A 59 -54.23 17.29 20.16
C LYS A 59 -55.24 16.84 19.09
N ALA A 60 -55.19 15.53 18.82
CA ALA A 60 -56.30 14.55 18.78
C ALA A 60 -56.67 13.87 17.44
N ASN A 61 -56.61 12.52 17.48
CA ASN A 61 -57.54 11.50 16.94
C ASN A 61 -57.72 11.38 15.40
N THR A 62 -57.79 10.21 14.75
CA THR A 62 -58.46 8.92 15.08
C THR A 62 -58.08 7.80 14.08
N ARG A 63 -58.16 6.53 14.55
CA ARG A 63 -58.61 5.27 13.89
C ARG A 63 -57.90 4.78 12.60
N SER A 64 -57.18 3.64 12.61
CA SER A 64 -57.59 2.22 12.67
C SER A 64 -57.50 1.53 11.30
N ARG A 65 -56.71 0.45 11.18
CA ARG A 65 -57.15 -0.90 10.77
C ARG A 65 -55.95 -1.86 10.69
N LEU A 66 -56.01 -2.88 11.54
CA LEU A 66 -55.25 -4.11 11.46
C LEU A 66 -55.94 -5.04 10.45
N THR A 67 -55.17 -5.67 9.57
CA THR A 67 -55.57 -6.91 8.88
C THR A 67 -54.39 -7.88 8.85
N HIS A 68 -54.73 -9.12 9.19
CA HIS A 68 -53.90 -10.32 9.36
C HIS A 68 -53.88 -11.17 8.07
N TRP A 69 -53.06 -12.24 8.09
CA TRP A 69 -52.90 -13.37 7.14
C TRP A 69 -51.86 -13.19 6.03
N SER A 70 -51.06 -14.18 5.64
CA SER A 70 -50.77 -15.55 6.10
C SER A 70 -49.59 -16.05 5.26
N CYS A 71 -48.62 -16.74 5.86
CA CYS A 71 -47.46 -17.31 5.16
C CYS A 71 -47.81 -18.68 4.59
N ILE A 72 -47.59 -18.88 3.28
CA ILE A 72 -47.77 -20.16 2.57
C ILE A 72 -46.39 -20.83 2.48
N SER A 73 -46.26 -22.01 3.07
CA SER A 73 -45.11 -22.91 2.95
C SER A 73 -45.44 -24.07 1.99
N TYR A 74 -44.65 -24.21 0.93
CA TYR A 74 -44.75 -25.27 -0.08
C TYR A 74 -43.77 -26.42 0.24
N ARG A 75 -44.29 -27.66 0.31
CA ARG A 75 -43.51 -28.92 0.23
C ARG A 75 -43.31 -29.31 -1.23
N PRO A 76 -42.34 -30.19 -1.52
CA PRO A 76 -42.76 -31.45 -2.13
C PRO A 76 -42.06 -32.69 -1.55
N SER A 77 -42.75 -33.82 -1.68
CA SER A 77 -42.36 -35.18 -1.30
C SER A 77 -42.44 -36.07 -2.53
N HIS A 78 -41.47 -36.97 -2.77
CA HIS A 78 -41.65 -38.25 -3.48
C HIS A 78 -40.57 -39.26 -3.02
N GLY A 79 -41.02 -40.48 -2.68
CA GLY A 79 -40.18 -41.67 -2.42
C GLY A 79 -39.69 -42.31 -3.74
N SER A 80 -38.80 -43.31 -3.77
CA SER A 80 -38.82 -44.61 -3.08
C SER A 80 -37.50 -45.40 -3.38
N PRO A 81 -37.33 -46.72 -3.14
CA PRO A 81 -36.41 -47.25 -2.11
C PRO A 81 -35.30 -48.19 -2.63
N PHE A 82 -34.28 -48.51 -1.82
CA PHE A 82 -33.53 -49.78 -1.94
C PHE A 82 -32.94 -50.22 -0.60
N MET A 83 -33.25 -51.47 -0.22
CA MET A 83 -32.70 -52.20 0.93
C MET A 83 -31.29 -52.71 0.63
N SER A 84 -30.42 -52.75 1.64
CA SER A 84 -29.46 -53.84 1.82
C SER A 84 -28.98 -53.88 3.27
N SER A 85 -28.89 -55.10 3.78
CA SER A 85 -28.74 -55.54 5.15
C SER A 85 -27.30 -55.45 5.67
N ARG A 86 -27.14 -55.19 6.98
CA ARG A 86 -26.02 -55.77 7.75
C ARG A 86 -26.36 -55.91 9.24
N LYS A 87 -26.38 -57.20 9.62
CA LYS A 87 -26.35 -57.87 10.93
C LYS A 87 -26.16 -57.01 12.19
N MET A 88 -27.09 -57.17 13.12
CA MET A 88 -26.88 -56.97 14.56
C MET A 88 -25.88 -58.01 15.09
N MET A 89 -24.86 -57.55 15.82
CA MET A 89 -24.08 -58.35 16.76
C MET A 89 -24.41 -57.87 18.19
N SER A 90 -24.42 -58.82 19.12
CA SER A 90 -24.89 -58.70 20.50
C SER A 90 -24.05 -57.76 21.39
N PRO A 91 -24.63 -57.17 22.45
CA PRO A 91 -23.91 -56.30 23.37
C PRO A 91 -23.23 -57.11 24.47
N ALA A 92 -21.90 -57.20 24.44
CA ALA A 92 -21.12 -57.58 25.61
C ALA A 92 -19.78 -56.84 25.58
N SER A 93 -19.42 -56.23 26.71
CA SER A 93 -18.17 -55.54 27.05
C SER A 93 -17.83 -54.25 26.29
N ILE A 94 -18.58 -53.17 26.54
CA ILE A 94 -18.10 -51.78 26.41
C ILE A 94 -18.53 -51.02 27.66
N HIS A 95 -17.86 -51.26 28.79
CA HIS A 95 -18.03 -50.44 29.99
C HIS A 95 -16.68 -50.34 30.73
N SER A 96 -15.75 -49.59 30.15
CA SER A 96 -14.63 -48.98 30.89
C SER A 96 -14.07 -47.74 30.19
N ASP A 97 -14.17 -47.63 28.86
CA ASP A 97 -13.44 -46.56 28.14
C ASP A 97 -14.29 -45.30 27.83
N ALA A 98 -15.62 -45.37 28.03
CA ALA A 98 -16.50 -44.25 27.73
C ALA A 98 -16.53 -43.16 28.82
N SER A 99 -16.17 -43.49 30.07
CA SER A 99 -16.11 -42.51 31.17
C SER A 99 -14.87 -41.62 31.10
N ASP A 100 -13.75 -42.13 30.57
CA ASP A 100 -12.51 -41.35 30.42
C ASP A 100 -12.55 -40.41 29.20
N ALA A 101 -13.28 -40.80 28.14
CA ALA A 101 -13.50 -39.96 26.97
C ALA A 101 -14.40 -38.74 27.26
N TRP A 102 -15.31 -38.83 28.23
CA TRP A 102 -16.18 -37.71 28.61
C TRP A 102 -15.51 -36.76 29.62
N SER A 103 -14.54 -37.24 30.42
CA SER A 103 -13.84 -36.40 31.41
C SER A 103 -12.73 -35.53 30.81
N SER A 104 -12.14 -35.94 29.68
CA SER A 104 -11.07 -35.20 29.00
C SER A 104 -11.55 -33.94 28.27
N GLN A 105 -12.83 -33.87 27.88
CA GLN A 105 -13.44 -32.66 27.29
C GLN A 105 -13.76 -31.56 28.32
N VAL A 106 -13.59 -31.83 29.62
CA VAL A 106 -13.92 -30.90 30.72
C VAL A 106 -12.69 -30.17 31.29
N ASN A 107 -11.48 -30.43 30.77
CA ASN A 107 -10.22 -29.99 31.39
C ASN A 107 -9.44 -28.87 30.65
N SER A 108 -10.00 -28.20 29.63
CA SER A 108 -9.33 -27.02 29.06
C SER A 108 -9.44 -25.83 30.02
N LYS A 109 -8.31 -25.16 30.26
CA LYS A 109 -8.30 -23.87 30.96
C LYS A 109 -9.09 -22.86 30.14
N PRO A 110 -9.88 -22.00 30.79
CA PRO A 110 -10.60 -20.95 30.09
C PRO A 110 -9.61 -20.01 29.41
N LEU A 111 -9.95 -19.57 28.20
CA LEU A 111 -9.21 -18.50 27.52
C LEU A 111 -9.26 -17.20 28.32
N PHE A 112 -8.32 -16.30 28.01
CA PHE A 112 -8.33 -14.93 28.54
C PHE A 112 -9.67 -14.23 28.27
N LYS A 113 -10.17 -13.50 29.26
CA LYS A 113 -11.37 -12.67 29.10
C LYS A 113 -11.08 -11.40 28.31
N LYS A 114 -9.86 -10.86 28.43
CA LYS A 114 -9.42 -9.63 27.78
C LYS A 114 -7.93 -9.68 27.48
N ILE A 115 -7.55 -9.33 26.26
CA ILE A 115 -6.15 -9.20 25.84
C ILE A 115 -5.88 -7.80 25.28
N LEU A 116 -4.64 -7.36 25.40
CA LEU A 116 -4.13 -6.17 24.72
C LEU A 116 -3.30 -6.59 23.50
N ILE A 117 -3.41 -5.85 22.41
CA ILE A 117 -2.66 -6.09 21.18
C ILE A 117 -1.63 -4.97 21.05
N SER A 118 -0.34 -5.29 21.21
CA SER A 118 0.74 -4.30 21.19
C SER A 118 1.27 -4.07 19.78
N ASN A 119 0.36 -3.91 18.82
CA ASN A 119 0.67 -3.76 17.40
C ASN A 119 -0.43 -2.95 16.68
N ARG A 120 -0.28 -2.73 15.37
CA ARG A 120 -1.15 -1.91 14.51
C ARG A 120 -1.47 -2.59 13.19
N GLY A 121 -2.23 -1.91 12.34
CA GLY A 121 -2.44 -2.32 10.94
C GLY A 121 -3.11 -3.69 10.83
N GLU A 122 -2.79 -4.43 9.76
CA GLU A 122 -3.49 -5.68 9.43
C GLU A 122 -3.33 -6.75 10.52
N VAL A 123 -2.16 -6.85 11.16
CA VAL A 123 -1.93 -7.85 12.23
C VAL A 123 -2.85 -7.64 13.43
N ALA A 124 -3.07 -6.38 13.81
CA ALA A 124 -3.98 -6.08 14.89
C ALA A 124 -5.40 -6.47 14.52
N CYS A 125 -5.84 -6.16 13.29
CA CYS A 125 -7.13 -6.62 12.75
C CYS A 125 -7.24 -8.16 12.72
N ARG A 126 -6.19 -8.86 12.28
CA ARG A 126 -6.08 -10.33 12.25
C ARG A 126 -6.28 -10.93 13.63
N ILE A 127 -5.62 -10.40 14.65
CA ILE A 127 -5.74 -10.88 16.03
C ILE A 127 -7.13 -10.57 16.60
N ILE A 128 -7.64 -9.36 16.38
CA ILE A 128 -8.99 -8.97 16.85
C ILE A 128 -10.07 -9.88 16.29
N ARG A 129 -9.98 -10.26 15.00
CA ARG A 129 -10.94 -11.19 14.37
C ARG A 129 -11.01 -12.54 15.10
N THR A 130 -9.86 -13.15 15.39
CA THR A 130 -9.84 -14.43 16.12
C THR A 130 -10.26 -14.27 17.57
N ALA A 131 -9.76 -13.25 18.27
CA ALA A 131 -10.16 -12.98 19.66
C ALA A 131 -11.68 -12.81 19.78
N ARG A 132 -12.30 -12.03 18.89
CA ARG A 132 -13.76 -11.84 18.85
C ARG A 132 -14.51 -13.13 18.56
N LYS A 133 -14.05 -13.95 17.60
CA LYS A 133 -14.63 -15.28 17.29
C LYS A 133 -14.65 -16.19 18.54
N LEU A 134 -13.65 -16.07 19.40
CA LEU A 134 -13.50 -16.84 20.63
C LEU A 134 -14.15 -16.18 21.86
N GLY A 135 -14.78 -15.01 21.71
CA GLY A 135 -15.41 -14.28 22.82
C GLY A 135 -14.43 -13.54 23.75
N VAL A 136 -13.19 -13.34 23.33
CA VAL A 136 -12.13 -12.63 24.07
C VAL A 136 -12.23 -11.13 23.76
N LYS A 137 -12.34 -10.28 24.79
CA LYS A 137 -12.32 -8.82 24.61
C LYS A 137 -10.94 -8.31 24.20
N THR A 138 -10.92 -7.26 23.40
CA THR A 138 -9.71 -6.75 22.75
C THR A 138 -9.44 -5.29 23.13
N VAL A 139 -8.18 -5.01 23.44
CA VAL A 139 -7.67 -3.66 23.68
C VAL A 139 -6.63 -3.35 22.62
N ALA A 140 -6.86 -2.33 21.79
CA ALA A 140 -5.87 -1.81 20.86
C ALA A 140 -5.05 -0.69 21.49
N ILE A 141 -3.87 -0.45 20.92
CA ILE A 141 -3.07 0.75 21.18
C ILE A 141 -2.85 1.52 19.87
N TYR A 142 -2.73 2.84 19.97
CA TYR A 142 -2.52 3.69 18.78
C TYR A 142 -1.60 4.89 19.02
N SER A 143 -0.91 5.30 17.96
CA SER A 143 -0.20 6.59 17.89
C SER A 143 -1.12 7.68 17.33
N ASP A 144 -0.67 8.93 17.36
CA ASP A 144 -1.40 10.05 16.72
C ASP A 144 -1.72 9.81 15.24
N ALA A 145 -0.86 9.10 14.50
CA ALA A 145 -1.08 8.80 13.09
C ALA A 145 -2.15 7.71 12.88
N ASP A 146 -2.40 6.88 13.89
CA ASP A 146 -3.28 5.72 13.79
C ASP A 146 -4.64 5.92 14.48
N GLN A 147 -4.97 7.15 14.90
CA GLN A 147 -6.18 7.44 15.65
C GLN A 147 -7.46 6.93 14.96
N GLU A 148 -7.52 7.05 13.63
CA GLU A 148 -8.65 6.64 12.80
C GLU A 148 -8.42 5.29 12.09
N SER A 149 -7.34 4.57 12.41
CA SER A 149 -7.02 3.30 11.77
C SER A 149 -8.05 2.21 12.06
N ARG A 150 -8.17 1.27 11.13
CA ARG A 150 -9.14 0.18 11.19
C ARG A 150 -9.05 -0.65 12.49
N HIS A 151 -7.86 -0.96 12.98
CA HIS A 151 -7.70 -1.77 14.20
C HIS A 151 -8.20 -1.06 15.46
N VAL A 152 -8.12 0.27 15.50
CA VAL A 152 -8.66 1.11 16.59
C VAL A 152 -10.18 1.05 16.59
N LYS A 153 -10.80 1.22 15.41
CA LYS A 153 -12.25 1.09 15.21
C LYS A 153 -12.77 -0.33 15.50
N MET A 154 -11.92 -1.34 15.31
CA MET A 154 -12.28 -2.74 15.52
C MET A 154 -12.18 -3.18 17.00
N ALA A 155 -11.28 -2.63 17.80
CA ALA A 155 -11.11 -3.11 19.18
C ALA A 155 -12.28 -2.69 20.10
N ASP A 156 -12.48 -3.42 21.19
CA ASP A 156 -13.51 -3.06 22.20
C ASP A 156 -13.09 -1.82 23.01
N GLU A 157 -11.79 -1.63 23.21
CA GLU A 157 -11.17 -0.46 23.84
C GLU A 157 -9.91 -0.07 23.07
N ALA A 158 -9.53 1.21 23.09
CA ALA A 158 -8.29 1.68 22.49
C ALA A 158 -7.62 2.79 23.30
N TYR A 159 -6.28 2.72 23.44
CA TYR A 159 -5.50 3.69 24.21
C TYR A 159 -4.43 4.37 23.36
N ARG A 160 -4.38 5.71 23.45
CA ARG A 160 -3.34 6.51 22.81
C ARG A 160 -2.01 6.34 23.55
N VAL A 161 -0.98 5.88 22.85
CA VAL A 161 0.37 5.70 23.40
C VAL A 161 1.20 6.96 23.30
N GLY A 162 1.20 7.63 22.15
CA GLY A 162 2.12 8.74 21.90
C GLY A 162 2.07 9.28 20.47
N PRO A 163 3.08 10.06 20.07
CA PRO A 163 3.18 10.61 18.72
C PRO A 163 3.44 9.52 17.68
N ALA A 164 3.42 9.90 16.40
CA ALA A 164 3.51 8.96 15.28
C ALA A 164 4.80 8.13 15.24
N GLN A 165 5.93 8.64 15.73
CA GLN A 165 7.19 7.90 15.78
C GLN A 165 7.05 6.63 16.64
N SER A 166 7.39 5.48 16.07
CA SER A 166 7.26 4.18 16.73
C SER A 166 8.09 4.07 18.01
N THR A 167 9.27 4.70 18.06
CA THR A 167 10.15 4.78 19.23
C THR A 167 9.50 5.43 20.44
N GLU A 168 8.53 6.32 20.22
CA GLU A 168 7.80 7.04 21.26
C GLU A 168 6.38 6.51 21.49
N SER A 169 5.94 5.56 20.66
CA SER A 169 4.61 4.92 20.69
C SER A 169 4.72 3.40 20.81
N TYR A 170 4.65 2.66 19.70
CA TYR A 170 4.57 1.19 19.68
C TYR A 170 5.78 0.45 20.28
N LEU A 171 6.92 1.12 20.44
CA LEU A 171 8.11 0.59 21.11
C LEU A 171 8.22 1.02 22.59
N ASN A 172 7.28 1.79 23.11
CA ASN A 172 7.28 2.26 24.50
C ASN A 172 6.75 1.18 25.45
N ILE A 173 7.65 0.34 25.95
CA ILE A 173 7.36 -0.77 26.86
C ILE A 173 6.57 -0.31 28.10
N GLU A 174 7.04 0.74 28.77
CA GLU A 174 6.49 1.16 30.07
C GLU A 174 5.03 1.63 29.93
N LYS A 175 4.71 2.42 28.89
CA LYS A 175 3.32 2.82 28.61
C LYS A 175 2.42 1.63 28.26
N ILE A 176 2.92 0.68 27.48
CA ILE A 176 2.13 -0.49 27.09
C ILE A 176 1.82 -1.36 28.33
N VAL A 177 2.79 -1.55 29.22
CA VAL A 177 2.57 -2.26 30.49
C VAL A 177 1.56 -1.51 31.37
N GLU A 178 1.66 -0.18 31.46
CA GLU A 178 0.67 0.66 32.15
C GLU A 178 -0.76 0.43 31.61
N PHE A 179 -0.93 0.40 30.28
CA PHE A 179 -2.24 0.16 29.67
C PHE A 179 -2.77 -1.25 29.88
N CYS A 180 -1.90 -2.25 29.97
CA CYS A 180 -2.33 -3.61 30.34
C CYS A 180 -2.99 -3.61 31.73
N ILE A 181 -2.33 -2.96 32.69
CA ILE A 181 -2.83 -2.84 34.07
C ILE A 181 -4.14 -2.04 34.10
N ARG A 182 -4.17 -0.88 33.46
CA ARG A 182 -5.35 0.02 33.45
C ARG A 182 -6.58 -0.59 32.78
N SER A 183 -6.39 -1.30 31.67
CA SER A 183 -7.48 -1.94 30.93
C SER A 183 -7.93 -3.26 31.56
N GLY A 184 -7.11 -3.84 32.45
CA GLY A 184 -7.32 -5.18 33.00
C GLY A 184 -7.08 -6.30 31.99
N ALA A 185 -6.24 -6.06 30.98
CA ALA A 185 -5.83 -7.09 30.04
C ALA A 185 -4.98 -8.15 30.77
N GLN A 186 -5.33 -9.42 30.56
CA GLN A 186 -4.66 -10.56 31.21
C GLN A 186 -3.45 -11.04 30.43
N ALA A 187 -3.40 -10.74 29.13
CA ALA A 187 -2.32 -11.10 28.24
C ALA A 187 -2.10 -10.05 27.16
N VAL A 188 -0.90 -10.05 26.57
CA VAL A 188 -0.53 -9.21 25.43
C VAL A 188 -0.19 -10.09 24.23
N HIS A 189 -0.84 -9.83 23.10
CA HIS A 189 -0.47 -10.40 21.83
C HIS A 189 0.40 -9.39 21.05
N PRO A 190 1.68 -9.71 20.78
CA PRO A 190 2.58 -8.77 20.14
C PRO A 190 2.47 -8.75 18.61
N GLY A 191 1.90 -9.79 18.00
CA GLY A 191 1.92 -9.92 16.53
C GLY A 191 3.35 -10.17 16.03
N TRP A 192 3.79 -9.40 15.05
CA TRP A 192 5.17 -9.41 14.53
C TRP A 192 5.76 -8.00 14.46
N GLY A 193 7.10 -7.92 14.37
CA GLY A 193 7.80 -6.65 14.47
C GLY A 193 7.62 -6.00 15.85
N PHE A 194 7.95 -4.71 15.96
CA PHE A 194 7.90 -3.94 17.20
C PHE A 194 8.53 -4.67 18.41
N LEU A 195 7.70 -5.07 19.39
CA LEU A 195 8.12 -5.69 20.65
C LEU A 195 8.02 -7.22 20.66
N SER A 196 7.60 -7.85 19.55
CA SER A 196 7.39 -9.31 19.47
C SER A 196 8.64 -10.14 19.77
N GLU A 197 9.82 -9.60 19.50
CA GLU A 197 11.11 -10.29 19.70
C GLU A 197 11.97 -9.55 20.72
N ARG A 198 11.34 -8.80 21.64
CA ARG A 198 12.02 -8.06 22.71
C ARG A 198 11.86 -8.80 24.03
N ALA A 199 12.89 -9.55 24.42
CA ALA A 199 12.88 -10.32 25.67
C ALA A 199 12.61 -9.45 26.91
N GLU A 200 13.10 -8.20 26.94
CA GLU A 200 12.79 -7.26 28.02
C GLU A 200 11.28 -7.01 28.17
N PHE A 201 10.55 -6.90 27.05
CA PHE A 201 9.12 -6.66 27.09
C PHE A 201 8.37 -7.85 27.71
N ALA A 202 8.71 -9.08 27.30
CA ALA A 202 8.14 -10.29 27.88
C ALA A 202 8.41 -10.39 29.40
N GLU A 203 9.63 -10.04 29.85
CA GLU A 203 9.96 -10.03 31.28
C GLU A 203 9.23 -8.93 32.06
N ARG A 204 9.06 -7.74 31.48
CA ARG A 204 8.30 -6.65 32.10
C ARG A 204 6.83 -7.01 32.26
N LEU A 205 6.21 -7.62 31.25
CA LEU A 205 4.83 -8.12 31.33
C LEU A 205 4.68 -9.19 32.41
N LYS A 206 5.63 -10.15 32.47
CA LYS A 206 5.65 -11.18 33.51
C LYS A 206 5.72 -10.58 34.92
N LYS A 207 6.56 -9.57 35.13
CA LYS A 207 6.64 -8.84 36.41
C LYS A 207 5.34 -8.09 36.76
N ALA A 208 4.60 -7.63 35.75
CA ALA A 208 3.30 -7.00 35.91
C ALA A 208 2.13 -8.00 36.04
N GLY A 209 2.39 -9.32 36.02
CA GLY A 209 1.36 -10.35 36.08
C GLY A 209 0.53 -10.50 34.79
N VAL A 210 1.06 -10.02 33.66
CA VAL A 210 0.42 -10.09 32.33
C VAL A 210 1.13 -11.15 31.49
N VAL A 211 0.37 -12.05 30.87
CA VAL A 211 0.95 -13.12 30.04
C VAL A 211 1.41 -12.57 28.69
N PHE A 212 2.64 -12.89 28.30
CA PHE A 212 3.11 -12.65 26.93
C PHE A 212 2.68 -13.80 26.03
N ILE A 213 1.87 -13.52 25.00
CA ILE A 213 1.41 -14.54 24.04
C ILE A 213 2.51 -14.74 22.99
N GLY A 214 3.49 -15.58 23.32
CA GLY A 214 4.67 -15.85 22.51
C GLY A 214 5.68 -16.70 23.28
N PRO A 215 6.90 -16.87 22.73
CA PRO A 215 7.92 -17.68 23.36
C PRO A 215 8.46 -17.06 24.65
N PRO A 216 9.07 -17.87 25.53
CA PRO A 216 9.73 -17.35 26.72
C PRO A 216 10.92 -16.45 26.35
N SER A 217 11.22 -15.48 27.22
CA SER A 217 12.33 -14.53 27.08
C SER A 217 13.68 -15.22 26.79
N ALA A 218 13.95 -16.36 27.43
CA ALA A 218 15.17 -17.14 27.23
C ALA A 218 15.30 -17.69 25.80
N ALA A 219 14.19 -18.09 25.17
CA ALA A 219 14.19 -18.54 23.77
C ALA A 219 14.41 -17.35 22.83
N ILE A 220 13.77 -16.21 23.09
CA ILE A 220 13.98 -14.95 22.33
C ILE A 220 15.46 -14.52 22.37
N ILE A 221 16.09 -14.55 23.54
CA ILE A 221 17.51 -14.20 23.69
C ILE A 221 18.40 -15.17 22.93
N SER A 222 18.19 -16.48 23.13
CA SER A 222 19.00 -17.54 22.53
C SER A 222 18.99 -17.47 21.00
N MET A 223 17.83 -17.17 20.40
CA MET A 223 17.67 -17.08 18.95
C MET A 223 18.01 -15.71 18.36
N GLY A 224 18.08 -14.65 19.18
CA GLY A 224 18.47 -13.32 18.72
C GLY A 224 19.97 -13.15 18.43
N SER A 225 20.82 -14.07 18.90
CA SER A 225 22.27 -14.08 18.64
C SER A 225 22.62 -15.11 17.58
N LYS A 226 23.21 -14.69 16.45
CA LYS A 226 23.56 -15.58 15.33
C LYS A 226 24.57 -16.67 15.71
N SER A 227 25.53 -16.36 16.59
CA SER A 227 26.53 -17.35 17.02
C SER A 227 25.92 -18.36 18.01
N GLN A 228 25.19 -17.85 19.01
CA GLN A 228 24.57 -18.69 20.02
C GLN A 228 23.48 -19.59 19.43
N SER A 229 22.67 -19.06 18.51
CA SER A 229 21.63 -19.85 17.84
C SER A 229 22.23 -21.02 17.09
N LYS A 230 23.33 -20.80 16.35
CA LYS A 230 24.03 -21.85 15.62
C LYS A 230 24.63 -22.92 16.51
N GLU A 231 25.27 -22.56 17.62
CA GLU A 231 25.80 -23.52 18.58
C GLU A 231 24.69 -24.44 19.13
N ILE A 232 23.54 -23.86 19.45
CA ILE A 232 22.35 -24.60 19.90
C ILE A 232 21.83 -25.52 18.79
N MET A 233 21.71 -25.02 17.56
CA MET A 233 21.21 -25.81 16.42
C MET A 233 22.13 -26.97 16.04
N ILE A 234 23.44 -26.75 16.04
CA ILE A 234 24.43 -27.82 15.80
C ILE A 234 24.32 -28.89 16.90
N SER A 235 24.20 -28.48 18.16
CA SER A 235 24.04 -29.40 19.30
C SER A 235 22.72 -30.18 19.22
N ALA A 236 21.68 -29.59 18.64
CA ALA A 236 20.39 -30.22 18.38
C ALA A 236 20.35 -31.09 17.12
N GLY A 237 21.48 -31.22 16.40
CA GLY A 237 21.56 -31.99 15.15
C GLY A 237 20.80 -31.36 13.99
N VAL A 238 20.58 -30.04 14.02
CA VAL A 238 19.99 -29.27 12.93
C VAL A 238 21.12 -28.82 12.00
N PRO A 239 21.10 -29.17 10.70
CA PRO A 239 22.15 -28.80 9.77
C PRO A 239 22.30 -27.27 9.71
N CYS A 240 23.52 -26.75 9.86
CA CYS A 240 23.82 -25.32 9.72
C CYS A 240 24.76 -25.11 8.54
N VAL A 241 24.70 -23.92 7.92
CA VAL A 241 25.60 -23.59 6.81
C VAL A 241 27.05 -23.70 7.29
N PRO A 242 27.93 -24.45 6.57
CA PRO A 242 29.34 -24.54 6.92
C PRO A 242 29.97 -23.15 7.02
N GLY A 243 30.75 -22.91 8.07
CA GLY A 243 31.27 -21.58 8.34
C GLY A 243 32.13 -21.48 9.59
N TYR A 244 32.75 -20.31 9.76
CA TYR A 244 33.49 -19.93 10.95
C TYR A 244 32.68 -18.94 11.79
N HIS A 245 32.46 -19.29 13.06
CA HIS A 245 31.65 -18.51 14.02
C HIS A 245 32.37 -18.28 15.34
N GLY A 246 33.69 -18.51 15.37
CA GLY A 246 34.49 -18.38 16.58
C GLY A 246 34.84 -16.92 16.93
N LYS A 247 35.50 -16.76 18.07
CA LYS A 247 35.84 -15.43 18.63
C LYS A 247 37.10 -14.78 18.03
N ASN A 248 37.89 -15.52 17.24
CA ASN A 248 39.10 -14.97 16.63
C ASN A 248 38.71 -14.11 15.42
N GLN A 249 39.05 -12.83 15.46
CA GLN A 249 38.70 -11.84 14.43
C GLN A 249 39.94 -11.31 13.68
N ASP A 250 41.09 -11.96 13.86
CA ASP A 250 42.31 -11.65 13.11
C ASP A 250 42.07 -11.81 11.59
N PRO A 251 42.36 -10.79 10.75
CA PRO A 251 42.05 -10.83 9.32
C PRO A 251 42.72 -11.98 8.56
N ASP A 252 43.98 -12.31 8.88
CA ASP A 252 44.72 -13.39 8.22
C ASP A 252 44.14 -14.76 8.62
N PHE A 253 43.78 -14.91 9.89
CA PHE A 253 43.07 -16.09 10.37
C PHE A 253 41.71 -16.25 9.69
N LEU A 254 40.90 -15.19 9.63
CA LEU A 254 39.61 -15.20 8.95
C LEU A 254 39.75 -15.54 7.46
N LYS A 255 40.78 -15.02 6.80
CA LYS A 255 41.10 -15.39 5.42
C LYS A 255 41.43 -16.88 5.30
N SER A 256 42.22 -17.42 6.22
CA SER A 256 42.53 -18.87 6.22
C SER A 256 41.30 -19.75 6.43
N GLU A 257 40.32 -19.29 7.22
CA GLU A 257 39.04 -19.98 7.38
C GLU A 257 38.17 -19.88 6.12
N ALA A 258 38.13 -18.73 5.47
CA ALA A 258 37.46 -18.57 4.17
C ALA A 258 38.06 -19.50 3.10
N ASP A 259 39.39 -19.60 3.05
CA ASP A 259 40.11 -20.49 2.15
C ASP A 259 39.76 -21.98 2.42
N LYS A 260 39.53 -22.37 3.69
CA LYS A 260 39.06 -23.73 4.07
C LYS A 260 37.60 -24.00 3.69
N ILE A 261 36.71 -23.01 3.87
CA ILE A 261 35.29 -23.09 3.48
C ILE A 261 35.16 -23.21 1.95
N GLY A 262 36.06 -22.53 1.23
CA GLY A 262 36.09 -22.43 -0.22
C GLY A 262 35.11 -21.39 -0.74
N TYR A 263 35.55 -20.61 -1.73
CA TYR A 263 34.77 -19.53 -2.33
C TYR A 263 33.66 -20.08 -3.25
N PRO A 264 32.56 -19.33 -3.46
CA PRO A 264 32.24 -18.04 -2.82
C PRO A 264 31.90 -18.18 -1.32
N VAL A 265 32.26 -17.18 -0.53
CA VAL A 265 31.95 -17.09 0.91
C VAL A 265 31.16 -15.82 1.22
N LEU A 266 30.40 -15.86 2.31
CA LEU A 266 29.58 -14.76 2.81
C LEU A 266 30.11 -14.31 4.17
N ILE A 267 30.51 -13.06 4.25
CA ILE A 267 30.87 -12.39 5.50
C ILE A 267 29.59 -11.77 6.07
N LYS A 268 29.27 -12.02 7.34
CA LYS A 268 28.11 -11.41 8.02
C LYS A 268 28.53 -10.80 9.35
N ALA A 269 28.03 -9.60 9.66
CA ALA A 269 28.10 -9.07 11.02
C ALA A 269 27.29 -9.97 11.99
N ILE A 270 27.84 -10.20 13.19
CA ILE A 270 27.19 -11.04 14.22
C ILE A 270 25.90 -10.38 14.73
N LYS A 271 25.93 -9.07 14.95
CA LYS A 271 24.76 -8.29 15.34
C LYS A 271 24.04 -7.76 14.10
N GLY A 272 22.71 -7.72 14.19
CA GLY A 272 21.85 -7.11 13.17
C GLY A 272 21.15 -8.09 12.21
N GLY A 273 20.00 -7.65 11.70
CA GLY A 273 19.18 -8.36 10.72
C GLY A 273 18.97 -7.55 9.43
N GLY A 274 18.30 -8.14 8.43
CA GLY A 274 17.91 -7.45 7.19
C GLY A 274 19.05 -7.20 6.20
N GLY A 275 20.07 -8.06 6.15
CA GLY A 275 21.14 -8.02 5.14
C GLY A 275 22.22 -6.93 5.32
N LYS A 276 22.09 -6.04 6.31
CA LYS A 276 23.11 -5.03 6.63
C LYS A 276 24.39 -5.70 7.16
N GLY A 277 25.53 -5.24 6.68
CA GLY A 277 26.85 -5.78 7.03
C GLY A 277 27.15 -7.14 6.41
N MET A 278 26.41 -7.55 5.38
CA MET A 278 26.72 -8.74 4.59
C MET A 278 27.58 -8.40 3.38
N LYS A 279 28.61 -9.21 3.09
CA LYS A 279 29.47 -9.07 1.91
C LYS A 279 29.74 -10.43 1.29
N ILE A 280 29.48 -10.53 -0.01
CA ILE A 280 29.80 -11.73 -0.80
C ILE A 280 31.25 -11.57 -1.28
N VAL A 281 32.05 -12.60 -1.08
CA VAL A 281 33.42 -12.69 -1.58
C VAL A 281 33.46 -13.83 -2.60
N LEU A 282 33.68 -13.47 -3.86
CA LEU A 282 33.70 -14.44 -4.96
C LEU A 282 35.09 -15.03 -5.16
N ASP A 283 36.12 -14.22 -4.94
CA ASP A 283 37.53 -14.58 -5.14
C ASP A 283 38.38 -14.25 -3.90
N PRO A 284 39.41 -15.05 -3.56
CA PRO A 284 40.30 -14.78 -2.44
C PRO A 284 40.93 -13.37 -2.44
N SER A 285 41.15 -12.77 -3.60
CA SER A 285 41.73 -11.43 -3.73
C SER A 285 40.82 -10.31 -3.22
N GLU A 286 39.51 -10.54 -3.16
CA GLU A 286 38.51 -9.58 -2.68
C GLU A 286 38.28 -9.66 -1.17
N PHE A 287 38.81 -10.69 -0.49
CA PHE A 287 38.46 -11.00 0.89
C PHE A 287 38.75 -9.84 1.85
N GLN A 288 39.95 -9.24 1.75
CA GLN A 288 40.39 -8.19 2.67
C GLN A 288 39.51 -6.94 2.58
N SER A 289 39.22 -6.48 1.36
CA SER A 289 38.41 -5.27 1.15
C SER A 289 36.95 -5.48 1.58
N GLN A 290 36.41 -6.67 1.35
CA GLN A 290 35.06 -7.02 1.77
C GLN A 290 34.94 -7.23 3.28
N LEU A 291 35.97 -7.80 3.93
CA LEU A 291 36.02 -7.92 5.38
C LEU A 291 35.97 -6.55 6.06
N GLU A 292 36.85 -5.62 5.66
CA GLU A 292 36.88 -4.26 6.20
C GLU A 292 35.56 -3.51 5.99
N SER A 293 34.94 -3.71 4.81
CA SER A 293 33.64 -3.15 4.48
C SER A 293 32.54 -3.68 5.41
N ALA A 294 32.50 -5.00 5.63
CA ALA A 294 31.55 -5.65 6.53
C ALA A 294 31.71 -5.19 7.99
N GLN A 295 32.95 -5.15 8.49
CA GLN A 295 33.26 -4.72 9.86
C GLN A 295 32.88 -3.26 10.09
N ARG A 296 33.19 -2.37 9.15
CA ARG A 296 32.84 -0.94 9.23
C ARG A 296 31.32 -0.73 9.25
N GLU A 297 30.59 -1.45 8.40
CA GLU A 297 29.13 -1.37 8.36
C GLU A 297 28.50 -1.94 9.64
N GLY A 298 29.05 -3.02 10.18
CA GLY A 298 28.66 -3.60 11.47
C GLY A 298 28.86 -2.63 12.62
N GLU A 299 30.02 -1.98 12.70
CA GLU A 299 30.32 -0.97 13.71
C GLU A 299 29.38 0.24 13.61
N GLN A 300 29.16 0.77 12.39
CA GLN A 300 28.27 1.92 12.18
C GLN A 300 26.80 1.60 12.48
N SER A 301 26.36 0.38 12.17
CA SER A 301 24.95 0.00 12.28
C SER A 301 24.60 -0.54 13.67
N PHE A 302 25.54 -1.22 14.32
CA PHE A 302 25.27 -2.03 15.52
C PHE A 302 26.27 -1.83 16.66
N GLY A 303 27.28 -0.97 16.48
CA GLY A 303 28.35 -0.76 17.47
C GLY A 303 29.19 -2.01 17.73
N ASP A 304 29.28 -2.90 16.74
CA ASP A 304 30.03 -4.15 16.83
C ASP A 304 30.51 -4.59 15.43
N GLY A 305 31.80 -4.45 15.20
CA GLY A 305 32.49 -4.90 13.98
C GLY A 305 32.76 -6.41 13.92
N THR A 306 32.31 -7.23 14.88
CA THR A 306 32.57 -8.68 14.85
C THR A 306 31.80 -9.36 13.72
N VAL A 307 32.48 -10.22 12.95
CA VAL A 307 31.90 -10.94 11.81
C VAL A 307 31.98 -12.46 11.98
N LEU A 308 31.16 -13.15 11.19
CA LEU A 308 31.21 -14.59 10.95
C LEU A 308 31.35 -14.86 9.46
N LEU A 309 31.89 -16.02 9.11
CA LEU A 309 32.06 -16.49 7.73
C LEU A 309 31.15 -17.67 7.47
N GLU A 310 30.50 -17.71 6.32
CA GLU A 310 29.65 -18.81 5.89
C GLU A 310 29.93 -19.16 4.43
N LYS A 311 29.66 -20.40 4.05
CA LYS A 311 29.59 -20.78 2.65
C LYS A 311 28.48 -19.98 1.96
N TYR A 312 28.79 -19.32 0.84
CA TYR A 312 27.75 -18.69 0.03
C TYR A 312 27.10 -19.75 -0.87
N LEU A 313 25.79 -19.92 -0.73
CA LEU A 313 25.01 -20.87 -1.52
C LEU A 313 24.53 -20.19 -2.82
N LEU A 314 24.76 -20.85 -3.95
CA LEU A 314 24.32 -20.37 -5.26
C LEU A 314 22.87 -20.81 -5.50
N ASN A 315 22.08 -19.92 -6.13
CA ASN A 315 20.67 -20.13 -6.47
C ASN A 315 19.82 -20.67 -5.30
N PRO A 316 19.92 -20.08 -4.09
CA PRO A 316 19.30 -20.72 -2.94
C PRO A 316 17.81 -20.39 -2.87
N ARG A 317 17.05 -21.33 -2.32
CA ARG A 317 15.63 -21.19 -1.99
C ARG A 317 15.47 -20.90 -0.51
N HIS A 318 14.63 -19.93 -0.18
CA HIS A 318 14.26 -19.61 1.19
C HIS A 318 13.01 -20.42 1.54
N VAL A 319 13.18 -21.50 2.30
CA VAL A 319 12.08 -22.35 2.76
C VAL A 319 12.02 -22.30 4.27
N GLU A 320 10.83 -22.14 4.82
CA GLU A 320 10.64 -21.99 6.25
C GLU A 320 9.57 -22.95 6.76
N VAL A 321 9.67 -23.37 8.02
CA VAL A 321 8.72 -24.30 8.64
C VAL A 321 8.00 -23.62 9.78
N GLN A 322 6.66 -23.66 9.73
CA GLN A 322 5.83 -23.24 10.84
C GLN A 322 5.93 -24.25 11.97
N ILE A 323 6.25 -23.80 13.18
CA ILE A 323 6.26 -24.63 14.38
C ILE A 323 5.31 -24.12 15.44
N PHE A 324 4.90 -25.02 16.33
CA PHE A 324 4.27 -24.71 17.60
C PHE A 324 4.90 -25.53 18.71
N GLY A 325 5.13 -24.90 19.86
CA GLY A 325 5.46 -25.57 21.12
C GLY A 325 4.47 -25.17 22.21
N ASP A 326 4.18 -26.05 23.17
CA ASP A 326 3.34 -25.74 24.33
C ASP A 326 4.10 -25.83 25.67
N MET A 327 3.42 -25.47 26.76
CA MET A 327 3.97 -25.54 28.11
C MET A 327 4.04 -26.96 28.68
N HIS A 328 3.62 -27.97 27.92
CA HIS A 328 3.57 -29.38 28.31
C HIS A 328 4.67 -30.20 27.63
N GLY A 329 5.55 -29.55 26.86
CA GLY A 329 6.65 -30.19 26.16
C GLY A 329 6.25 -30.84 24.82
N ASN A 330 5.07 -30.51 24.29
CA ASN A 330 4.65 -30.95 22.96
C ASN A 330 5.13 -29.96 21.91
N TYR A 331 5.56 -30.48 20.76
CA TYR A 331 6.03 -29.70 19.62
C TYR A 331 5.53 -30.30 18.32
N VAL A 332 5.04 -29.47 17.41
CA VAL A 332 4.58 -29.87 16.08
C VAL A 332 5.02 -28.88 15.02
N HIS A 333 5.09 -29.32 13.76
CA HIS A 333 5.24 -28.47 12.60
C HIS A 333 3.96 -28.47 11.73
N LEU A 334 3.64 -27.33 11.14
CA LEU A 334 2.48 -27.12 10.27
C LEU A 334 2.92 -26.91 8.82
N HIS A 335 3.75 -27.83 8.36
CA HIS A 335 4.37 -27.82 7.02
C HIS A 335 5.25 -26.59 6.76
N GLU A 336 5.80 -26.57 5.55
CA GLU A 336 6.73 -25.57 5.07
C GLU A 336 6.08 -24.53 4.13
N ARG A 337 6.74 -23.39 4.03
CA ARG A 337 6.44 -22.31 3.08
C ARG A 337 7.68 -22.00 2.26
N ASP A 338 7.50 -21.68 0.99
CA ASP A 338 8.56 -21.11 0.16
C ASP A 338 8.37 -19.60 0.06
N CYS A 339 9.41 -18.87 0.47
CA CYS A 339 9.47 -17.41 0.48
C CYS A 339 10.62 -16.89 -0.38
N SER A 340 11.06 -17.69 -1.37
CA SER A 340 12.23 -17.37 -2.19
C SER A 340 12.02 -16.11 -3.03
N VAL A 341 10.80 -15.83 -3.47
CA VAL A 341 10.51 -14.63 -4.26
C VAL A 341 10.50 -13.40 -3.35
N GLN A 342 11.65 -12.74 -3.27
CA GLN A 342 11.91 -11.60 -2.41
C GLN A 342 12.68 -10.50 -3.15
N ARG A 343 12.53 -9.25 -2.71
CA ARG A 343 13.29 -8.09 -3.19
C ARG A 343 14.17 -7.56 -2.07
N ARG A 344 15.50 -7.60 -2.20
CA ARG A 344 16.44 -7.13 -1.15
C ARG A 344 16.07 -7.63 0.25
N HIS A 345 15.81 -8.94 0.36
CA HIS A 345 15.38 -9.61 1.59
C HIS A 345 13.96 -9.26 2.09
N GLN A 346 13.16 -8.53 1.31
CA GLN A 346 11.73 -8.32 1.56
C GLN A 346 10.92 -9.39 0.81
N LYS A 347 10.20 -10.27 1.52
CA LYS A 347 9.31 -11.27 0.92
C LYS A 347 8.18 -10.59 0.14
N ILE A 348 7.86 -11.09 -1.06
CA ILE A 348 6.89 -10.49 -2.00
C ILE A 348 5.70 -11.42 -2.25
N ILE A 349 5.99 -12.64 -2.71
CA ILE A 349 5.01 -13.72 -2.87
C ILE A 349 5.52 -14.94 -2.12
N GLU A 350 4.67 -15.48 -1.27
CA GLU A 350 4.92 -16.69 -0.50
C GLU A 350 3.95 -17.79 -0.90
N GLU A 351 4.38 -19.04 -0.82
CA GLU A 351 3.53 -20.18 -1.15
C GLU A 351 3.66 -21.35 -0.18
N ALA A 352 2.57 -22.08 0.03
CA ALA A 352 2.54 -23.27 0.85
C ALA A 352 1.70 -24.37 0.18
N PRO A 353 2.18 -25.63 0.15
CA PRO A 353 3.51 -26.08 0.54
C PRO A 353 4.61 -25.66 -0.45
N ALA A 354 5.89 -25.86 -0.13
CA ALA A 354 6.99 -25.48 -1.02
C ALA A 354 7.04 -26.36 -2.30
N PRO A 355 7.23 -25.78 -3.50
CA PRO A 355 7.22 -26.54 -4.74
C PRO A 355 8.45 -27.45 -4.86
N GLY A 356 8.30 -28.61 -5.52
CA GLY A 356 9.43 -29.48 -5.89
C GLY A 356 10.12 -30.23 -4.74
N LEU A 357 9.65 -30.15 -3.49
CA LEU A 357 10.20 -30.94 -2.39
C LEU A 357 9.56 -32.33 -2.32
N SER A 358 10.38 -33.37 -2.17
CA SER A 358 9.91 -34.73 -1.93
C SER A 358 9.28 -34.87 -0.53
N LEU A 359 8.43 -35.89 -0.34
CA LEU A 359 7.83 -36.15 0.98
C LEU A 359 8.90 -36.45 2.05
N GLU A 360 9.98 -37.11 1.67
CA GLU A 360 11.10 -37.40 2.57
C GLU A 360 11.82 -36.10 3.00
N GLN A 361 12.10 -35.21 2.05
CA GLN A 361 12.69 -33.90 2.36
C GLN A 361 11.79 -33.08 3.27
N ARG A 362 10.47 -33.06 3.03
CA ARG A 362 9.50 -32.35 3.88
C ARG A 362 9.46 -32.90 5.29
N THR A 363 9.43 -34.22 5.45
CA THR A 363 9.47 -34.88 6.76
C THR A 363 10.75 -34.52 7.50
N LYS A 364 11.91 -34.64 6.84
CA LYS A 364 13.21 -34.31 7.42
C LYS A 364 13.28 -32.82 7.83
N LEU A 365 12.78 -31.91 6.99
CA LEU A 365 12.73 -30.48 7.27
C LEU A 365 11.85 -30.19 8.50
N GLY A 366 10.65 -30.80 8.57
CA GLY A 366 9.73 -30.69 9.68
C GLY A 366 10.32 -31.21 11.00
N GLU A 367 10.94 -32.38 10.98
CA GLU A 367 11.62 -32.98 12.14
C GLU A 367 12.76 -32.09 12.65
N LYS A 368 13.56 -31.51 11.75
CA LYS A 368 14.64 -30.58 12.14
C LYS A 368 14.10 -29.26 12.69
N ALA A 369 12.99 -28.76 12.17
CA ALA A 369 12.32 -27.59 12.73
C ALA A 369 11.78 -27.86 14.14
N VAL A 370 11.18 -29.03 14.38
CA VAL A 370 10.73 -29.45 15.71
C VAL A 370 11.91 -29.62 16.67
N ALA A 371 13.01 -30.22 16.22
CA ALA A 371 14.22 -30.36 17.02
C ALA A 371 14.81 -28.99 17.41
N ALA A 372 14.81 -28.02 16.49
CA ALA A 372 15.19 -26.63 16.78
C ALA A 372 14.32 -25.99 17.87
N ALA A 373 13.00 -26.19 17.79
CA ALA A 373 12.05 -25.70 18.79
C ALA A 373 12.29 -26.31 20.18
N GLN A 374 12.51 -27.62 20.23
CA GLN A 374 12.79 -28.38 21.44
C GLN A 374 14.08 -27.91 22.13
N ALA A 375 15.12 -27.63 21.34
CA ALA A 375 16.43 -27.22 21.85
C ALA A 375 16.40 -25.93 22.69
N VAL A 376 15.38 -25.08 22.49
CA VAL A 376 15.22 -23.80 23.18
C VAL A 376 13.99 -23.75 24.08
N ASN A 377 13.31 -24.88 24.30
CA ASN A 377 12.05 -24.97 25.03
C ASN A 377 11.01 -23.95 24.54
N TYR A 378 10.82 -23.91 23.22
CA TYR A 378 9.99 -22.91 22.55
C TYR A 378 8.49 -23.03 22.93
N VAL A 379 7.78 -21.91 23.02
CA VAL A 379 6.33 -21.87 23.32
C VAL A 379 5.61 -20.93 22.35
N GLY A 380 4.40 -21.30 21.94
CA GLY A 380 3.58 -20.55 20.99
C GLY A 380 4.02 -20.78 19.54
N ALA A 381 3.65 -19.86 18.66
CA ALA A 381 4.00 -19.91 17.24
C ALA A 381 5.44 -19.44 17.02
N GLY A 382 6.17 -20.14 16.14
CA GLY A 382 7.49 -19.74 15.67
C GLY A 382 7.73 -20.18 14.24
N THR A 383 8.80 -19.72 13.63
CA THR A 383 9.18 -20.20 12.30
C THR A 383 10.68 -20.44 12.25
N VAL A 384 11.06 -21.62 11.77
CA VAL A 384 12.46 -21.98 11.54
C VAL A 384 12.74 -21.78 10.06
N GLU A 385 13.63 -20.84 9.74
CA GLU A 385 13.99 -20.51 8.36
C GLU A 385 15.20 -21.34 7.93
N PHE A 386 15.06 -21.99 6.78
CA PHE A 386 16.10 -22.77 6.13
C PHE A 386 16.44 -22.16 4.77
N ILE A 387 17.69 -22.35 4.39
CA ILE A 387 18.18 -22.09 3.05
C ILE A 387 18.42 -23.44 2.36
N LEU A 388 17.77 -23.66 1.22
CA LEU A 388 17.95 -24.85 0.40
C LEU A 388 18.89 -24.50 -0.75
N ASP A 389 19.87 -25.36 -0.98
CA ASP A 389 20.76 -25.23 -2.14
C ASP A 389 20.19 -25.99 -3.36
N SER A 390 20.93 -25.93 -4.47
CA SER A 390 20.55 -26.61 -5.71
C SER A 390 20.68 -28.13 -5.66
N THR A 391 21.39 -28.72 -4.67
CA THR A 391 21.46 -30.18 -4.50
C THR A 391 20.25 -30.71 -3.74
N GLY A 392 19.49 -29.83 -3.11
CA GLY A 392 18.33 -30.17 -2.28
C GLY A 392 18.70 -30.38 -0.81
N ASP A 393 19.93 -30.06 -0.43
CA ASP A 393 20.34 -29.97 0.96
C ASP A 393 19.81 -28.67 1.56
N PHE A 394 19.49 -28.71 2.86
CA PHE A 394 18.96 -27.56 3.58
C PHE A 394 19.80 -27.26 4.81
N TYR A 395 19.88 -25.98 5.12
CA TYR A 395 20.68 -25.48 6.23
C TYR A 395 19.88 -24.45 7.01
N TYR A 396 19.95 -24.52 8.34
CA TYR A 396 19.38 -23.54 9.24
C TYR A 396 19.98 -22.16 8.98
N MET A 397 19.10 -21.17 8.84
CA MET A 397 19.46 -19.78 8.70
C MET A 397 19.22 -19.03 10.00
N GLU A 398 17.97 -19.01 10.45
CA GLU A 398 17.55 -18.38 11.71
C GLU A 398 16.20 -18.93 12.20
N MET A 399 15.80 -18.51 13.40
CA MET A 399 14.50 -18.83 13.96
C MET A 399 13.79 -17.55 14.36
N ASN A 400 12.69 -17.23 13.69
CA ASN A 400 11.86 -16.08 14.01
C ASN A 400 10.93 -16.42 15.18
N THR A 401 11.10 -15.68 16.28
CA THR A 401 10.50 -16.02 17.58
C THR A 401 9.10 -15.42 17.77
N ARG A 402 8.29 -15.52 16.71
CA ARG A 402 6.99 -14.84 16.58
C ARG A 402 6.12 -15.51 15.53
N LEU A 403 4.87 -15.07 15.44
CA LEU A 403 4.01 -15.35 14.29
C LEU A 403 4.60 -14.69 13.04
N GLN A 404 4.72 -15.42 11.93
CA GLN A 404 5.15 -14.84 10.65
C GLN A 404 4.02 -14.08 9.95
N VAL A 405 4.38 -13.15 9.08
CA VAL A 405 3.41 -12.34 8.32
C VAL A 405 2.56 -13.25 7.42
N GLU A 406 3.24 -14.18 6.76
CA GLU A 406 2.78 -15.18 5.80
C GLU A 406 2.19 -16.44 6.44
N HIS A 407 1.84 -16.41 7.73
CA HIS A 407 1.10 -17.51 8.35
C HIS A 407 -0.24 -17.86 7.67
N PRO A 408 -0.99 -16.94 7.01
CA PRO A 408 -2.28 -17.30 6.41
C PRO A 408 -2.20 -18.41 5.37
N ILE A 409 -1.12 -18.53 4.59
CA ILE A 409 -0.98 -19.65 3.63
C ILE A 409 -0.85 -21.00 4.34
N THR A 410 -0.19 -21.04 5.50
CA THR A 410 -0.19 -22.23 6.36
C THR A 410 -1.60 -22.52 6.89
N GLU A 411 -2.35 -21.50 7.32
CA GLU A 411 -3.74 -21.67 7.76
C GLU A 411 -4.63 -22.23 6.65
N MET A 412 -4.45 -21.77 5.41
CA MET A 412 -5.27 -22.22 4.27
C MET A 412 -5.04 -23.69 3.90
N ILE A 413 -3.80 -24.21 4.01
CA ILE A 413 -3.51 -25.61 3.70
C ILE A 413 -3.77 -26.57 4.88
N THR A 414 -3.78 -26.06 6.11
CA THR A 414 -3.99 -26.87 7.33
C THR A 414 -5.41 -26.76 7.91
N GLY A 415 -6.16 -25.73 7.55
CA GLY A 415 -7.46 -25.40 8.16
C GLY A 415 -7.38 -24.95 9.62
N GLN A 416 -6.17 -24.69 10.14
CA GLN A 416 -5.96 -24.27 11.54
C GLN A 416 -5.89 -22.75 11.66
N ASP A 417 -6.38 -22.20 12.77
CA ASP A 417 -6.21 -20.78 13.12
C ASP A 417 -5.03 -20.67 14.10
N LEU A 418 -3.90 -20.14 13.63
CA LEU A 418 -2.66 -20.11 14.41
C LEU A 418 -2.76 -19.12 15.57
N VAL A 419 -3.49 -18.01 15.40
CA VAL A 419 -3.74 -17.06 16.48
C VAL A 419 -4.61 -17.70 17.57
N GLN A 420 -5.57 -18.56 17.19
CA GLN A 420 -6.34 -19.32 18.16
C GLN A 420 -5.43 -20.25 18.96
N TRP A 421 -4.54 -21.00 18.30
CA TRP A 421 -3.58 -21.87 18.99
C TRP A 421 -2.65 -21.09 19.92
N GLN A 422 -2.21 -19.90 19.53
CA GLN A 422 -1.42 -19.03 20.39
C GLN A 422 -2.18 -18.65 21.68
N LEU A 423 -3.48 -18.33 21.58
CA LEU A 423 -4.32 -18.01 22.74
C LEU A 423 -4.55 -19.23 23.65
N GLU A 424 -4.81 -20.40 23.07
CA GLU A 424 -4.97 -21.66 23.80
C GLU A 424 -3.70 -21.99 24.60
N ILE A 425 -2.56 -22.00 23.92
CA ILE A 425 -1.27 -22.35 24.53
C ILE A 425 -0.85 -21.34 25.58
N ALA A 426 -1.02 -20.04 25.32
CA ALA A 426 -0.73 -19.01 26.31
C ALA A 426 -1.66 -19.08 27.54
N SER A 427 -2.88 -19.61 27.37
CA SER A 427 -3.81 -19.91 28.49
C SER A 427 -3.41 -21.19 29.26
N GLY A 428 -2.40 -21.92 28.78
CA GLY A 428 -1.86 -23.14 29.39
C GLY A 428 -2.52 -24.42 28.88
N ASN A 429 -3.26 -24.37 27.78
CA ASN A 429 -3.82 -25.56 27.13
C ASN A 429 -2.76 -26.25 26.26
N PRO A 430 -2.85 -27.58 26.06
CA PRO A 430 -1.95 -28.30 25.16
C PRO A 430 -2.25 -27.98 23.70
N ILE A 431 -1.33 -28.33 22.80
CA ILE A 431 -1.57 -28.29 21.34
C ILE A 431 -2.82 -29.15 21.02
N PRO A 432 -3.81 -28.64 20.25
CA PRO A 432 -5.10 -29.32 20.10
C PRO A 432 -5.06 -30.66 19.34
N ILE A 433 -4.09 -30.84 18.43
CA ILE A 433 -3.96 -32.01 17.56
C ILE A 433 -2.51 -32.47 17.47
N SER A 434 -2.30 -33.77 17.27
CA SER A 434 -0.97 -34.35 17.12
C SER A 434 -0.37 -34.12 15.72
N GLN A 435 0.94 -34.30 15.58
CA GLN A 435 1.65 -34.16 14.29
C GLN A 435 1.02 -34.96 13.14
N LYS A 436 0.48 -36.15 13.43
CA LYS A 436 -0.12 -37.04 12.43
C LYS A 436 -1.50 -36.58 11.96
N GLU A 437 -2.15 -35.72 12.73
CA GLU A 437 -3.51 -35.22 12.46
C GLU A 437 -3.50 -33.86 11.75
N ILE A 438 -2.34 -33.20 11.64
CA ILE A 438 -2.18 -31.94 10.92
C ILE A 438 -2.31 -32.21 9.41
N PRO A 439 -3.34 -31.68 8.74
CA PRO A 439 -3.55 -31.94 7.33
C PRO A 439 -2.70 -30.98 6.47
N CYS A 440 -2.39 -31.42 5.25
CA CYS A 440 -1.88 -30.56 4.18
C CYS A 440 -2.75 -30.77 2.95
N PHE A 441 -3.62 -29.82 2.66
CA PHE A 441 -4.59 -29.92 1.57
C PHE A 441 -4.45 -28.77 0.58
N GLY A 442 -4.32 -29.12 -0.69
CA GLY A 442 -4.24 -28.16 -1.78
C GLY A 442 -2.95 -27.33 -1.76
N HIS A 443 -3.05 -26.11 -2.27
CA HIS A 443 -1.94 -25.16 -2.37
C HIS A 443 -2.46 -23.74 -2.12
N ALA A 444 -1.65 -22.92 -1.46
CA ALA A 444 -1.97 -21.54 -1.16
C ALA A 444 -0.84 -20.59 -1.58
N PHE A 445 -1.23 -19.40 -2.02
CA PHE A 445 -0.31 -18.29 -2.28
C PHE A 445 -0.73 -17.08 -1.47
N GLU A 446 0.26 -16.30 -1.03
CA GLU A 446 0.08 -14.97 -0.47
C GLU A 446 0.86 -13.97 -1.32
N ALA A 447 0.25 -12.81 -1.60
CA ALA A 447 0.92 -11.68 -2.19
C ALA A 447 0.81 -10.46 -1.26
N ARG A 448 1.94 -9.82 -0.96
CA ARG A 448 1.98 -8.60 -0.16
C ARG A 448 1.72 -7.37 -1.02
N ILE A 449 0.60 -6.70 -0.76
CA ILE A 449 0.20 -5.47 -1.46
C ILE A 449 0.87 -4.29 -0.75
N TYR A 450 1.89 -3.72 -1.39
CA TYR A 450 2.66 -2.59 -0.86
C TYR A 450 2.33 -1.28 -1.57
N ALA A 451 2.34 -0.19 -0.78
CA ALA A 451 2.41 1.18 -1.27
C ALA A 451 3.86 1.52 -1.67
N GLU A 452 4.28 1.07 -2.85
CA GLU A 452 5.62 1.29 -3.39
C GLU A 452 5.58 1.42 -4.92
N SER A 453 6.64 1.96 -5.51
CA SER A 453 6.79 2.10 -6.96
C SER A 453 7.85 1.14 -7.51
N PRO A 454 7.47 -0.06 -8.02
CA PRO A 454 8.42 -1.07 -8.51
C PRO A 454 9.41 -0.54 -9.55
N ARG A 455 8.92 0.23 -10.54
CA ARG A 455 9.76 0.82 -11.59
C ARG A 455 10.72 1.90 -11.10
N ARG A 456 10.43 2.52 -9.95
CA ARG A 456 11.36 3.40 -9.25
C ARG A 456 12.10 2.65 -8.15
N ASN A 457 12.61 1.46 -8.47
CA ASN A 457 13.41 0.67 -7.55
C ASN A 457 12.67 0.36 -6.24
N PHE A 458 11.35 0.18 -6.33
CA PHE A 458 10.47 -0.12 -5.19
C PHE A 458 10.63 0.88 -4.03
N LEU A 459 10.71 2.17 -4.38
CA LEU A 459 10.65 3.24 -3.39
C LEU A 459 9.26 3.24 -2.73
N PRO A 460 9.16 3.26 -1.39
CA PRO A 460 7.89 3.42 -0.70
C PRO A 460 7.20 4.71 -1.12
N ASP A 461 5.88 4.67 -1.21
CA ASP A 461 5.03 5.79 -1.53
C ASP A 461 4.02 6.02 -0.40
N VAL A 462 3.62 7.27 -0.20
CA VAL A 462 2.83 7.72 0.95
C VAL A 462 1.73 8.66 0.51
N GLY A 463 0.68 8.74 1.33
CA GLY A 463 -0.44 9.64 1.10
C GLY A 463 -1.80 8.96 1.24
N PRO A 464 -2.87 9.70 0.90
CA PRO A 464 -4.24 9.23 1.13
C PRO A 464 -4.61 8.10 0.15
N LEU A 465 -5.24 7.07 0.69
CA LEU A 465 -5.91 6.02 -0.07
C LEU A 465 -7.25 6.55 -0.57
N VAL A 466 -7.23 7.19 -1.73
CA VAL A 466 -8.42 7.80 -2.34
C VAL A 466 -9.48 6.74 -2.65
N HIS A 467 -9.08 5.63 -3.26
CA HIS A 467 -9.96 4.51 -3.57
C HIS A 467 -9.24 3.20 -3.33
N VAL A 468 -9.89 2.30 -2.62
CA VAL A 468 -9.44 0.93 -2.36
C VAL A 468 -10.63 0.01 -2.56
N LYS A 469 -10.53 -0.87 -3.55
CA LYS A 469 -11.44 -1.99 -3.75
C LYS A 469 -10.62 -3.27 -3.75
N THR A 470 -10.86 -4.10 -2.75
CA THR A 470 -10.23 -5.42 -2.63
C THR A 470 -11.05 -6.46 -3.40
N PRO A 471 -10.45 -7.59 -3.79
CA PRO A 471 -11.18 -8.74 -4.31
C PRO A 471 -12.23 -9.23 -3.32
N ALA A 472 -13.30 -9.84 -3.82
CA ALA A 472 -14.33 -10.42 -2.97
C ALA A 472 -13.79 -11.63 -2.20
N GLU A 473 -13.94 -11.62 -0.87
CA GLU A 473 -13.55 -12.73 -0.01
C GLU A 473 -14.47 -13.95 -0.22
N SER A 474 -13.90 -15.14 -0.08
CA SER A 474 -14.57 -16.44 -0.18
C SER A 474 -13.76 -17.50 0.57
N ASN A 475 -14.21 -18.75 0.59
CA ASN A 475 -13.44 -19.85 1.20
C ASN A 475 -12.05 -20.06 0.56
N SER A 476 -11.85 -19.61 -0.68
CA SER A 476 -10.58 -19.74 -1.43
C SER A 476 -9.83 -18.42 -1.59
N VAL A 477 -10.39 -17.30 -1.11
CA VAL A 477 -9.81 -15.96 -1.26
C VAL A 477 -10.00 -15.20 0.04
N ARG A 478 -8.90 -14.76 0.63
CA ARG A 478 -8.87 -14.07 1.93
C ARG A 478 -8.04 -12.81 1.80
N VAL A 479 -8.53 -11.71 2.39
CA VAL A 479 -7.82 -10.42 2.38
C VAL A 479 -7.55 -9.99 3.82
N GLU A 480 -6.27 -9.96 4.17
CA GLU A 480 -5.80 -9.42 5.44
C GLU A 480 -5.41 -7.96 5.23
N THR A 481 -6.18 -7.02 5.78
CA THR A 481 -5.93 -5.58 5.59
C THR A 481 -6.17 -4.78 6.86
N GLY A 482 -5.33 -3.76 7.05
CA GLY A 482 -5.48 -2.72 8.07
C GLY A 482 -5.85 -1.35 7.49
N ALA A 483 -6.02 -1.25 6.17
CA ALA A 483 -6.21 0.00 5.45
C ALA A 483 -7.48 -0.05 4.57
N GLU A 484 -8.20 1.07 4.49
CA GLU A 484 -9.41 1.24 3.69
C GLU A 484 -9.43 2.58 2.92
N SER A 485 -10.43 2.78 2.06
CA SER A 485 -10.59 4.05 1.36
C SER A 485 -10.80 5.18 2.38
N GLY A 486 -10.03 6.26 2.25
CA GLY A 486 -10.03 7.40 3.16
C GLY A 486 -8.91 7.37 4.21
N ASP A 487 -8.24 6.24 4.42
CA ASP A 487 -7.06 6.16 5.28
C ASP A 487 -5.84 6.81 4.62
N GLU A 488 -4.77 7.03 5.40
CA GLU A 488 -3.50 7.56 4.92
C GLU A 488 -2.36 6.57 5.15
N ILE A 489 -1.57 6.29 4.10
CA ILE A 489 -0.30 5.59 4.24
C ILE A 489 0.75 6.60 4.72
N SER A 490 1.09 6.52 6.01
CA SER A 490 2.04 7.44 6.63
C SER A 490 3.50 7.04 6.38
N VAL A 491 4.42 8.01 6.50
CA VAL A 491 5.88 7.78 6.44
C VAL A 491 6.45 7.01 7.64
N TYR A 492 5.69 6.85 8.73
CA TYR A 492 6.20 6.34 10.01
C TYR A 492 6.21 4.81 10.10
N TYR A 493 5.48 4.13 9.22
CA TYR A 493 5.21 2.70 9.34
C TYR A 493 5.45 1.96 8.02
N ASP A 494 5.37 0.64 8.13
CA ASP A 494 5.45 -0.28 7.01
C ASP A 494 4.39 0.07 5.92
N PRO A 495 4.77 0.13 4.63
CA PRO A 495 3.87 0.52 3.54
C PRO A 495 2.91 -0.59 3.09
N MET A 496 2.83 -1.73 3.79
CA MET A 496 1.93 -2.83 3.43
C MET A 496 0.48 -2.42 3.64
N ILE A 497 -0.28 -2.39 2.56
CA ILE A 497 -1.71 -2.09 2.53
C ILE A 497 -2.49 -3.33 2.96
N ALA A 498 -2.16 -4.49 2.40
CA ALA A 498 -2.87 -5.73 2.60
C ALA A 498 -2.04 -6.96 2.23
N LYS A 499 -2.54 -8.14 2.59
CA LYS A 499 -2.10 -9.44 2.06
C LYS A 499 -3.28 -10.07 1.34
N LEU A 500 -3.05 -10.47 0.09
CA LEU A 500 -4.01 -11.24 -0.70
C LEU A 500 -3.62 -12.71 -0.61
N VAL A 501 -4.47 -13.52 0.01
CA VAL A 501 -4.25 -14.94 0.21
C VAL A 501 -5.26 -15.70 -0.64
N VAL A 502 -4.77 -16.65 -1.43
CA VAL A 502 -5.63 -17.55 -2.22
C VAL A 502 -5.29 -19.00 -1.95
N HIS A 503 -6.28 -19.87 -2.10
CA HIS A 503 -6.13 -21.31 -1.93
C HIS A 503 -6.87 -22.06 -3.01
N SER A 504 -6.23 -23.08 -3.56
CA SER A 504 -6.91 -24.08 -4.37
C SER A 504 -6.85 -25.44 -3.68
N PRO A 505 -8.00 -26.13 -3.56
CA PRO A 505 -8.03 -27.52 -3.08
C PRO A 505 -7.34 -28.51 -4.02
N LYS A 506 -7.12 -28.11 -5.28
CA LYS A 506 -6.69 -29.01 -6.35
C LYS A 506 -5.18 -29.09 -6.48
N ASP A 507 -4.54 -27.98 -6.86
CA ASP A 507 -3.13 -27.93 -7.19
C ASP A 507 -2.58 -26.49 -7.18
N ARG A 508 -1.25 -26.38 -7.22
CA ARG A 508 -0.50 -25.12 -7.31
C ARG A 508 -0.94 -24.27 -8.50
N THR A 509 -1.08 -24.87 -9.69
CA THR A 509 -1.44 -24.17 -10.92
C THR A 509 -2.79 -23.45 -10.80
N SER A 510 -3.78 -24.12 -10.20
CA SER A 510 -5.11 -23.57 -9.98
C SER A 510 -5.09 -22.45 -8.92
N ALA A 511 -4.26 -22.59 -7.88
CA ALA A 511 -4.07 -21.54 -6.88
C ALA A 511 -3.39 -20.30 -7.49
N LEU A 512 -2.38 -20.49 -8.34
CA LEU A 512 -1.66 -19.41 -9.02
C LEU A 512 -2.55 -18.68 -10.03
N ALA A 513 -3.34 -19.42 -10.82
CA ALA A 513 -4.33 -18.82 -11.73
C ALA A 513 -5.37 -18.00 -10.96
N LEU A 514 -5.79 -18.47 -9.77
CA LEU A 514 -6.67 -17.72 -8.89
C LEU A 514 -5.99 -16.47 -8.33
N LEU A 515 -4.72 -16.54 -7.92
CA LEU A 515 -3.96 -15.39 -7.45
C LEU A 515 -3.92 -14.30 -8.52
N HIS A 516 -3.51 -14.66 -9.74
CA HIS A 516 -3.43 -13.74 -10.87
C HIS A 516 -4.78 -13.06 -11.13
N ARG A 517 -5.85 -13.87 -11.23
CA ARG A 517 -7.21 -13.36 -11.44
C ARG A 517 -7.67 -12.42 -10.32
N LYS A 518 -7.29 -12.67 -9.07
CA LYS A 518 -7.66 -11.82 -7.93
C LYS A 518 -6.83 -10.54 -7.84
N LEU A 519 -5.59 -10.54 -8.34
CA LEU A 519 -4.82 -9.31 -8.50
C LEU A 519 -5.45 -8.37 -9.54
N GLU A 520 -6.09 -8.88 -10.60
CA GLU A 520 -6.84 -8.06 -11.58
C GLU A 520 -8.07 -7.35 -10.98
N GLU A 521 -8.69 -7.95 -9.96
CA GLU A 521 -9.86 -7.36 -9.29
C GLU A 521 -9.49 -6.22 -8.32
N TYR A 522 -8.21 -6.11 -7.94
CA TYR A 522 -7.71 -5.14 -6.98
C TYR A 522 -7.66 -3.73 -7.61
N GLN A 523 -8.16 -2.74 -6.89
CA GLN A 523 -8.12 -1.34 -7.33
C GLN A 523 -7.61 -0.47 -6.18
N VAL A 524 -6.49 0.23 -6.39
CA VAL A 524 -5.94 1.20 -5.43
C VAL A 524 -5.63 2.49 -6.17
N VAL A 525 -6.08 3.62 -5.61
CA VAL A 525 -5.78 4.98 -6.07
C VAL A 525 -5.29 5.79 -4.88
N GLY A 526 -4.23 6.55 -5.09
CA GLY A 526 -3.53 7.29 -4.04
C GLY A 526 -2.02 7.11 -4.23
N PRO A 527 -1.33 6.44 -3.31
CA PRO A 527 0.07 6.04 -3.52
C PRO A 527 0.21 5.01 -4.64
N SER A 528 1.40 4.96 -5.23
CA SER A 528 1.86 3.88 -6.11
C SER A 528 1.75 2.53 -5.41
N THR A 529 1.47 1.47 -6.16
CA THR A 529 1.43 0.11 -5.62
C THR A 529 2.22 -0.89 -6.45
N ASN A 530 2.58 -2.02 -5.82
CA ASN A 530 3.25 -3.13 -6.47
C ASN A 530 2.30 -4.11 -7.21
N ILE A 531 0.99 -3.83 -7.27
CA ILE A 531 -0.01 -4.77 -7.82
C ILE A 531 0.29 -5.19 -9.26
N GLU A 532 0.64 -4.24 -10.14
CA GLU A 532 0.98 -4.56 -11.54
C GLU A 532 2.24 -5.43 -11.64
N PHE A 533 3.22 -5.19 -10.78
CA PHE A 533 4.41 -6.03 -10.69
C PHE A 533 4.06 -7.45 -10.22
N LEU A 534 3.18 -7.60 -9.23
CA LEU A 534 2.69 -8.89 -8.77
C LEU A 534 1.93 -9.66 -9.88
N LYS A 535 1.16 -8.96 -10.72
CA LYS A 535 0.51 -9.56 -11.90
C LYS A 535 1.55 -10.12 -12.87
N SER A 536 2.55 -9.33 -13.25
CA SER A 536 3.65 -9.77 -14.12
C SER A 536 4.45 -10.93 -13.54
N LEU A 537 4.69 -10.92 -12.22
CA LEU A 537 5.40 -12.01 -11.54
C LEU A 537 4.57 -13.29 -11.53
N SER A 538 3.29 -13.20 -11.14
CA SER A 538 2.39 -14.36 -11.06
C SER A 538 2.16 -15.06 -12.41
N SER A 539 2.28 -14.34 -13.53
CA SER A 539 2.18 -14.88 -14.89
C SER A 539 3.54 -15.24 -15.52
N HIS A 540 4.66 -15.07 -14.80
CA HIS A 540 5.98 -15.35 -15.33
C HIS A 540 6.20 -16.86 -15.54
N PRO A 541 6.68 -17.32 -16.72
CA PRO A 541 6.83 -18.75 -17.02
C PRO A 541 7.65 -19.54 -16.00
N ALA A 542 8.78 -18.99 -15.54
CA ALA A 542 9.62 -19.65 -14.51
C ALA A 542 8.89 -19.79 -13.16
N PHE A 543 8.08 -18.79 -12.78
CA PHE A 543 7.31 -18.86 -11.54
C PHE A 543 6.19 -19.90 -11.64
N ILE A 544 5.52 -19.99 -12.79
CA ILE A 544 4.52 -21.02 -13.10
C ILE A 544 5.15 -22.42 -13.03
N ALA A 545 6.37 -22.58 -13.54
CA ALA A 545 7.11 -23.84 -13.48
C ALA A 545 7.58 -24.23 -12.06
N GLY A 546 7.56 -23.30 -11.10
CA GLY A 546 8.06 -23.53 -9.74
C GLY A 546 9.57 -23.37 -9.62
N GLU A 547 10.22 -22.71 -10.58
CA GLU A 547 11.64 -22.39 -10.60
C GLU A 547 11.91 -21.13 -9.76
N VAL A 548 11.75 -21.27 -8.44
CA VAL A 548 11.90 -20.17 -7.48
C VAL A 548 13.30 -20.14 -6.87
N GLU A 549 13.85 -18.93 -6.68
CA GLU A 549 15.13 -18.68 -6.00
C GLU A 549 15.17 -17.26 -5.44
N THR A 550 16.06 -17.01 -4.49
CA THR A 550 16.17 -15.70 -3.80
C THR A 550 16.60 -14.53 -4.68
N GLY A 551 17.16 -14.80 -5.87
CA GLY A 551 17.53 -13.81 -6.89
C GLY A 551 16.56 -13.75 -8.08
N PHE A 552 15.35 -14.31 -7.95
CA PHE A 552 14.38 -14.43 -9.05
C PHE A 552 14.08 -13.08 -9.73
N ILE A 553 13.86 -12.02 -8.94
CA ILE A 553 13.46 -10.71 -9.46
C ILE A 553 14.62 -10.05 -10.23
N GLU A 554 15.84 -10.16 -9.71
CA GLU A 554 17.05 -9.64 -10.36
C GLU A 554 17.34 -10.41 -11.67
N LYS A 555 17.20 -11.73 -11.65
CA LYS A 555 17.43 -12.58 -12.83
C LYS A 555 16.43 -12.34 -13.96
N HIS A 556 15.16 -12.13 -13.62
CA HIS A 556 14.08 -11.94 -14.59
C HIS A 556 13.67 -10.47 -14.76
N ASN A 557 14.56 -9.53 -14.43
CA ASN A 557 14.24 -8.10 -14.36
C ASN A 557 13.62 -7.54 -15.65
N GLU A 558 14.23 -7.81 -16.81
CA GLU A 558 13.74 -7.31 -18.10
C GLU A 558 12.32 -7.78 -18.44
N GLN A 559 11.99 -9.03 -18.05
CA GLN A 559 10.70 -9.66 -18.31
C GLN A 559 9.63 -9.18 -17.31
N LEU A 560 10.03 -8.91 -16.06
CA LEU A 560 9.14 -8.39 -15.01
C LEU A 560 8.87 -6.88 -15.15
N PHE A 561 9.74 -6.15 -15.85
CA PHE A 561 9.62 -4.71 -16.08
C PHE A 561 9.63 -4.36 -17.58
N PRO A 562 8.65 -4.85 -18.37
CA PRO A 562 8.59 -4.53 -19.79
C PRO A 562 8.52 -3.01 -20.01
N PRO A 563 9.07 -2.47 -21.11
CA PRO A 563 8.98 -1.04 -21.42
C PRO A 563 7.54 -0.54 -21.39
N MET A 564 7.33 0.66 -20.86
CA MET A 564 6.00 1.29 -20.91
C MET A 564 5.69 1.65 -22.36
N PRO A 565 4.43 1.47 -22.81
CA PRO A 565 4.06 1.84 -24.17
C PRO A 565 4.13 3.37 -24.34
N ASP A 566 4.55 3.83 -25.53
CA ASP A 566 4.66 5.25 -25.87
C ASP A 566 3.31 6.00 -25.83
N ARG A 567 2.21 5.25 -25.89
CA ARG A 567 0.84 5.75 -25.83
C ARG A 567 0.01 4.88 -24.89
N PRO A 568 -0.89 5.47 -24.08
CA PRO A 568 -1.89 4.71 -23.35
C PRO A 568 -2.71 3.80 -24.28
N PRO A 569 -3.17 2.63 -23.80
CA PRO A 569 -4.09 1.79 -24.56
C PRO A 569 -5.30 2.58 -25.05
N LYS A 570 -5.77 2.28 -26.27
CA LYS A 570 -6.94 2.96 -26.87
C LYS A 570 -8.18 2.85 -25.99
N GLU A 571 -8.36 1.70 -25.34
CA GLU A 571 -9.46 1.43 -24.41
C GLU A 571 -9.42 2.37 -23.20
N ALA A 572 -8.23 2.65 -22.67
CA ALA A 572 -8.05 3.59 -21.56
C ALA A 572 -8.43 5.02 -21.97
N LEU A 573 -8.01 5.48 -23.16
CA LEU A 573 -8.35 6.80 -23.69
C LEU A 573 -9.85 6.94 -23.96
N ILE A 574 -10.46 5.91 -24.58
CA ILE A 574 -11.90 5.84 -24.83
C ILE A 574 -12.65 5.91 -23.50
N ASN A 575 -12.36 5.02 -22.54
CA ASN A 575 -13.06 4.98 -21.26
C ASN A 575 -12.88 6.28 -20.44
N ALA A 576 -11.68 6.88 -20.44
CA ALA A 576 -11.46 8.18 -19.80
C ALA A 576 -12.30 9.31 -20.45
N THR A 577 -12.44 9.28 -21.76
CA THR A 577 -13.29 10.21 -22.54
C THR A 577 -14.75 10.07 -22.13
N ILE A 578 -15.27 8.85 -22.10
CA ILE A 578 -16.65 8.54 -21.69
C ILE A 578 -16.90 9.07 -20.27
N CYS A 579 -16.00 8.75 -19.34
CA CYS A 579 -16.15 9.14 -17.94
C CYS A 579 -16.10 10.65 -17.75
N SER A 580 -15.22 11.35 -18.47
CA SER A 580 -15.13 12.81 -18.45
C SER A 580 -16.41 13.45 -18.96
N ALA A 581 -16.97 12.91 -20.06
CA ALA A 581 -18.25 13.33 -20.60
C ALA A 581 -19.41 13.11 -19.60
N LEU A 582 -19.50 11.94 -18.99
CA LEU A 582 -20.52 11.62 -17.98
C LEU A 582 -20.41 12.52 -16.74
N GLN A 583 -19.20 12.85 -16.29
CA GLN A 583 -19.00 13.78 -15.18
C GLN A 583 -19.45 15.21 -15.55
N GLU A 584 -19.21 15.65 -16.79
CA GLU A 584 -19.70 16.92 -17.28
C GLU A 584 -21.24 16.98 -17.28
N ILE A 585 -21.92 15.91 -17.71
CA ILE A 585 -23.39 15.80 -17.62
C ILE A 585 -23.86 15.98 -16.19
N LYS A 586 -23.31 15.18 -15.28
CA LYS A 586 -23.75 15.15 -13.88
C LYS A 586 -23.57 16.53 -13.25
N ALA A 587 -22.45 17.20 -13.54
CA ALA A 587 -22.18 18.55 -13.06
C ALA A 587 -23.18 19.59 -13.63
N ARG A 588 -23.60 19.47 -14.89
CA ARG A 588 -24.62 20.34 -15.50
C ARG A 588 -26.00 20.09 -14.92
N GLN A 589 -26.40 18.82 -14.79
CA GLN A 589 -27.67 18.42 -14.18
C GLN A 589 -27.79 18.89 -12.72
N GLN A 590 -26.70 18.84 -11.95
CA GLN A 590 -26.66 19.36 -10.58
C GLN A 590 -26.76 20.89 -10.49
N ARG A 591 -26.38 21.62 -11.54
CA ARG A 591 -26.55 23.09 -11.63
C ARG A 591 -27.94 23.50 -12.12
N GLY A 592 -28.69 22.57 -12.71
CA GLY A 592 -30.08 22.78 -13.08
C GLY A 592 -30.92 23.16 -11.86
N SER A 593 -31.78 24.18 -11.99
CA SER A 593 -32.63 24.63 -10.88
C SER A 593 -33.57 23.52 -10.41
N VAL A 594 -33.71 23.38 -9.08
CA VAL A 594 -34.68 22.49 -8.43
C VAL A 594 -36.07 22.75 -9.04
N GLY A 595 -36.62 21.76 -9.74
CA GLY A 595 -37.95 21.84 -10.36
C GLY A 595 -37.99 21.81 -11.89
N GLN A 596 -36.87 21.90 -12.61
CA GLN A 596 -36.83 21.65 -14.06
C GLN A 596 -36.45 20.21 -14.37
N VAL A 597 -37.45 19.38 -14.65
CA VAL A 597 -37.26 18.03 -15.19
C VAL A 597 -36.88 18.19 -16.67
N SER A 598 -35.60 17.99 -16.98
CA SER A 598 -34.98 18.01 -18.32
C SER A 598 -34.86 19.39 -19.01
N ASN A 599 -33.67 19.98 -18.92
CA ASN A 599 -33.26 21.11 -19.74
C ASN A 599 -32.38 20.59 -20.90
N SER A 600 -32.74 20.90 -22.16
CA SER A 600 -31.99 20.48 -23.35
C SER A 600 -30.55 21.02 -23.40
N TRP A 601 -30.24 22.08 -22.63
CA TRP A 601 -28.89 22.61 -22.48
C TRP A 601 -27.99 21.76 -21.57
N ASP A 602 -28.58 20.89 -20.75
CA ASP A 602 -27.86 20.01 -19.81
C ASP A 602 -27.52 18.63 -20.41
N MET A 603 -27.83 18.42 -21.71
CA MET A 603 -27.47 17.21 -22.46
C MET A 603 -26.05 17.30 -23.06
N LEU A 604 -25.40 16.14 -23.28
CA LEU A 604 -24.04 16.04 -23.86
C LEU A 604 -23.91 16.68 -25.23
N HIS A 605 -24.78 16.27 -26.15
CA HIS A 605 -24.84 16.77 -27.52
C HIS A 605 -25.23 18.24 -27.58
N GLY A 606 -25.65 18.83 -26.46
CA GLY A 606 -25.85 20.26 -26.20
C GLY A 606 -26.63 20.96 -27.29
N TRP A 607 -27.96 20.92 -27.27
CA TRP A 607 -28.82 21.47 -28.31
C TRP A 607 -28.33 22.79 -28.95
N ARG A 608 -28.36 22.86 -30.28
CA ARG A 608 -28.00 24.05 -31.08
C ARG A 608 -29.06 24.30 -32.13
N LEU A 609 -29.27 25.57 -32.45
CA LEU A 609 -30.16 26.00 -33.51
C LEU A 609 -29.70 25.37 -34.85
N GLY A 610 -30.61 24.72 -35.57
CA GLY A 610 -30.32 24.11 -36.88
C GLY A 610 -29.74 22.69 -36.85
N GLY A 611 -29.71 22.01 -35.70
CA GLY A 611 -29.32 20.59 -35.64
C GLY A 611 -27.82 20.33 -35.87
N GLN A 612 -26.97 21.34 -35.64
CA GLN A 612 -25.53 21.20 -35.79
C GLN A 612 -24.97 20.10 -34.88
N GLN A 613 -24.21 19.18 -35.47
CA GLN A 613 -23.47 18.16 -34.74
C GLN A 613 -22.39 18.82 -33.88
N ILE A 614 -22.25 18.35 -32.65
CA ILE A 614 -21.25 18.87 -31.71
C ILE A 614 -20.16 17.84 -31.50
N SER A 615 -18.93 18.32 -31.69
CA SER A 615 -17.72 17.63 -31.28
C SER A 615 -17.22 18.22 -29.96
N ARG A 616 -16.87 17.36 -29.00
CA ARG A 616 -16.14 17.73 -27.78
C ARG A 616 -14.71 17.25 -27.90
N GLN A 617 -13.77 18.08 -27.47
CA GLN A 617 -12.35 17.73 -27.46
C GLN A 617 -11.92 17.50 -26.02
N TYR A 618 -11.34 16.33 -25.77
CA TYR A 618 -10.69 15.97 -24.52
C TYR A 618 -9.21 15.83 -24.80
N GLU A 619 -8.39 16.19 -23.82
CA GLU A 619 -6.95 16.06 -23.92
C GLU A 619 -6.47 15.37 -22.65
N PHE A 620 -5.67 14.32 -22.82
CA PHE A 620 -5.11 13.55 -21.71
C PHE A 620 -3.59 13.53 -21.83
N SER A 621 -2.89 13.56 -20.72
CA SER A 621 -1.45 13.31 -20.68
C SER A 621 -1.18 12.06 -19.86
N THR A 622 -0.23 11.23 -20.28
CA THR A 622 0.39 10.29 -19.34
C THR A 622 1.07 11.12 -18.28
N VAL A 623 0.66 11.02 -17.02
CA VAL A 623 1.39 11.70 -15.95
C VAL A 623 2.35 10.64 -15.42
N PRO A 624 3.68 10.83 -15.56
CA PRO A 624 4.61 10.06 -14.75
C PRO A 624 4.12 10.15 -13.32
N VAL A 625 4.10 9.02 -12.62
CA VAL A 625 3.43 8.85 -11.31
C VAL A 625 3.80 9.93 -10.28
N ASP A 626 4.92 10.65 -10.49
CA ASP A 626 5.49 11.61 -9.54
C ASP A 626 5.87 12.99 -10.11
N SER A 627 5.49 13.35 -11.35
CA SER A 627 5.90 14.67 -11.90
C SER A 627 4.89 15.77 -11.57
N SER A 628 5.34 16.78 -10.83
CA SER A 628 4.60 18.04 -10.57
C SER A 628 4.53 18.99 -11.78
N SER A 629 5.14 18.63 -12.92
CA SER A 629 5.05 19.34 -14.19
C SER A 629 4.76 18.37 -15.35
N PRO A 630 3.76 18.65 -16.23
CA PRO A 630 3.44 17.81 -17.38
C PRO A 630 4.45 18.04 -18.51
N GLY A 631 5.48 17.21 -18.57
CA GLY A 631 6.42 17.12 -19.70
C GLY A 631 6.06 16.03 -20.71
N THR A 632 4.80 15.60 -20.77
CA THR A 632 4.38 14.39 -21.50
C THR A 632 3.56 14.72 -22.74
N PRO A 633 3.68 13.94 -23.84
CA PRO A 633 2.79 14.06 -24.99
C PRO A 633 1.34 14.06 -24.54
N ALA A 634 0.61 15.07 -25.02
CA ALA A 634 -0.82 15.15 -24.85
C ALA A 634 -1.50 14.36 -25.96
N TYR A 635 -2.51 13.59 -25.60
CA TYR A 635 -3.28 12.71 -26.47
C TYR A 635 -4.67 13.32 -26.64
N PRO A 636 -4.91 14.11 -27.70
CA PRO A 636 -6.22 14.65 -27.98
C PRO A 636 -7.16 13.55 -28.46
N VAL A 637 -8.38 13.58 -27.92
CA VAL A 637 -9.48 12.67 -28.25
C VAL A 637 -10.71 13.51 -28.56
N SER A 638 -11.29 13.30 -29.74
CA SER A 638 -12.52 13.96 -30.16
C SER A 638 -13.69 13.03 -29.94
N LEU A 639 -14.71 13.51 -29.24
CA LEU A 639 -15.97 12.82 -29.00
C LEU A 639 -17.06 13.50 -29.83
N GLU A 640 -17.61 12.80 -30.80
CA GLU A 640 -18.68 13.25 -31.67
C GLU A 640 -19.99 12.56 -31.33
N PHE A 641 -21.02 13.34 -31.06
CA PHE A 641 -22.32 12.78 -30.72
C PHE A 641 -23.12 12.50 -32.00
N SER A 642 -23.36 11.23 -32.27
CA SER A 642 -24.22 10.76 -33.37
C SER A 642 -25.48 10.12 -32.76
N GLY A 643 -26.62 10.80 -32.89
CA GLY A 643 -27.93 10.25 -32.51
C GLY A 643 -28.77 11.11 -31.57
N THR A 644 -30.08 10.83 -31.56
CA THR A 644 -31.04 11.30 -30.55
C THR A 644 -30.97 10.35 -29.36
N ALA A 645 -30.79 10.87 -28.14
CA ALA A 645 -30.82 10.04 -26.93
C ALA A 645 -32.21 9.39 -26.80
N ASN A 646 -32.35 8.15 -27.26
CA ASN A 646 -33.65 7.49 -27.37
C ASN A 646 -34.12 6.82 -26.05
N SER A 647 -33.31 6.85 -24.99
CA SER A 647 -33.72 6.43 -23.65
C SER A 647 -32.91 7.14 -22.57
N SER A 648 -33.47 7.29 -21.37
CA SER A 648 -32.85 7.96 -20.23
C SER A 648 -31.59 7.26 -19.67
N SER A 649 -31.20 6.11 -20.22
CA SER A 649 -30.15 5.24 -19.65
C SER A 649 -29.02 4.84 -20.63
N THR A 650 -29.11 5.18 -21.92
CA THR A 650 -28.09 4.81 -22.92
C THR A 650 -27.64 6.01 -23.75
N LEU A 651 -26.32 6.12 -23.97
CA LEU A 651 -25.71 7.15 -24.80
C LEU A 651 -24.92 6.49 -25.94
N ASP A 652 -25.15 6.95 -27.16
CA ASP A 652 -24.44 6.54 -28.37
C ASP A 652 -23.59 7.71 -28.89
N PHE A 653 -22.34 7.43 -29.25
CA PHE A 653 -21.40 8.42 -29.79
C PHE A 653 -20.23 7.75 -30.52
N GLU A 654 -19.54 8.56 -31.31
CA GLU A 654 -18.34 8.20 -32.04
C GLU A 654 -17.12 8.85 -31.37
N ILE A 655 -16.07 8.08 -31.10
CA ILE A 655 -14.82 8.58 -30.55
C ILE A 655 -13.74 8.49 -31.62
N ASN A 656 -13.19 9.65 -31.97
CA ASN A 656 -12.08 9.80 -32.89
C ASN A 656 -10.78 10.02 -32.09
N LEU A 657 -9.86 9.06 -32.19
CA LEU A 657 -8.53 9.16 -31.60
C LEU A 657 -7.57 9.81 -32.58
N ALA A 658 -6.71 10.72 -32.09
CA ALA A 658 -5.66 11.29 -32.92
C ALA A 658 -4.64 10.20 -33.36
N PRO A 659 -4.12 10.28 -34.59
CA PRO A 659 -3.11 9.36 -35.10
C PRO A 659 -1.80 9.47 -34.31
N LEU A 660 -1.05 8.36 -34.25
CA LEU A 660 0.38 8.39 -33.91
C LEU A 660 1.14 9.00 -35.09
N GLU A 661 2.28 9.66 -34.85
CA GLU A 661 3.14 10.16 -35.94
C GLU A 661 3.58 9.03 -36.91
N SER A 662 3.53 7.76 -36.45
CA SER A 662 3.81 6.54 -37.21
C SER A 662 2.60 5.93 -37.94
N GLU A 663 1.36 6.40 -37.69
CA GLU A 663 0.13 5.84 -38.28
C GLU A 663 -0.69 6.96 -38.95
N GLY A 664 -0.68 7.01 -40.28
CA GLY A 664 -1.22 8.13 -41.07
C GLY A 664 -2.74 8.37 -41.04
N ALA A 665 -3.53 7.69 -40.19
CA ALA A 665 -4.99 7.84 -40.17
C ALA A 665 -5.57 7.90 -38.75
N ARG A 666 -6.57 8.79 -38.56
CA ARG A 666 -7.43 8.82 -37.36
C ARG A 666 -8.20 7.50 -37.25
N SER A 667 -8.27 6.92 -36.05
CA SER A 667 -9.15 5.78 -35.77
C SER A 667 -10.47 6.28 -35.18
N SER A 668 -11.58 5.88 -35.82
CA SER A 668 -12.94 6.14 -35.35
C SER A 668 -13.49 4.89 -34.68
N HIS A 669 -14.16 5.07 -33.54
CA HIS A 669 -14.71 4.00 -32.72
C HIS A 669 -16.17 4.28 -32.39
N GLN A 670 -17.06 3.33 -32.68
CA GLN A 670 -18.47 3.42 -32.33
C GLN A 670 -18.67 2.96 -30.90
N VAL A 671 -19.26 3.82 -30.08
CA VAL A 671 -19.41 3.56 -28.65
C VAL A 671 -20.85 3.73 -28.19
N LYS A 672 -21.34 2.69 -27.51
CA LYS A 672 -22.60 2.69 -26.78
C LYS A 672 -22.30 2.52 -25.30
N THR A 673 -22.73 3.45 -24.45
CA THR A 673 -22.51 3.36 -23.00
C THR A 673 -23.83 3.43 -22.22
N TYR A 674 -23.83 2.79 -21.06
CA TYR A 674 -24.96 2.73 -20.15
C TYR A 674 -24.70 3.61 -18.93
N LEU A 675 -25.63 4.51 -18.60
CA LEU A 675 -25.60 5.24 -17.33
C LEU A 675 -26.08 4.31 -16.22
N ASP A 676 -25.15 3.67 -15.52
CA ASP A 676 -25.47 2.99 -14.28
C ASP A 676 -25.49 4.03 -13.13
N THR A 677 -26.69 4.39 -12.66
CA THR A 677 -26.91 5.39 -11.61
C THR A 677 -26.93 4.78 -10.20
N SER A 678 -26.20 3.69 -9.96
CA SER A 678 -26.02 3.16 -8.60
C SER A 678 -25.11 4.09 -7.78
N SER A 679 -25.72 5.07 -7.13
CA SER A 679 -25.08 5.94 -6.15
C SER A 679 -24.65 5.15 -4.91
N GLY A 680 -23.36 4.81 -4.82
CA GLY A 680 -22.75 4.48 -3.53
C GLY A 680 -22.82 5.68 -2.60
N THR A 681 -23.33 5.47 -1.39
CA THR A 681 -23.74 6.48 -0.39
C THR A 681 -22.59 7.19 0.36
N SER A 682 -21.38 7.28 -0.22
CA SER A 682 -20.26 7.97 0.46
C SER A 682 -20.00 9.36 -0.16
N PRO A 683 -20.03 10.47 0.61
CA PRO A 683 -19.93 11.83 0.07
C PRO A 683 -18.53 12.25 -0.41
N SER A 684 -17.48 11.44 -0.23
CA SER A 684 -16.09 11.88 -0.41
C SER A 684 -15.30 11.23 -1.55
N THR A 685 -15.84 10.22 -2.27
CA THR A 685 -15.11 9.64 -3.42
C THR A 685 -16.04 9.11 -4.50
N SER A 686 -16.04 9.73 -5.68
CA SER A 686 -16.90 9.33 -6.81
C SER A 686 -16.19 8.30 -7.70
N SER A 687 -16.08 7.05 -7.25
CA SER A 687 -15.80 5.94 -8.17
C SER A 687 -17.06 5.68 -9.00
N ASN A 688 -16.96 5.77 -10.33
CA ASN A 688 -18.06 5.47 -11.24
C ASN A 688 -17.71 4.22 -12.04
N THR A 689 -18.56 3.20 -11.99
CA THR A 689 -18.44 2.05 -12.90
C THR A 689 -19.13 2.42 -14.22
N VAL A 690 -18.44 2.26 -15.33
CA VAL A 690 -18.96 2.52 -16.67
C VAL A 690 -18.92 1.23 -17.48
N THR A 691 -20.07 0.86 -18.05
CA THR A 691 -20.14 -0.22 -19.04
C THR A 691 -20.28 0.43 -20.42
N SER A 692 -19.40 0.06 -21.34
CA SER A 692 -19.39 0.52 -22.72
C SER A 692 -19.35 -0.66 -23.69
N ILE A 693 -19.85 -0.47 -24.90
CA ILE A 693 -19.67 -1.37 -26.04
C ILE A 693 -18.91 -0.53 -27.07
N VAL A 694 -17.66 -0.90 -27.32
CA VAL A 694 -16.75 -0.22 -28.25
C VAL A 694 -16.54 -1.15 -29.43
N ASP A 695 -16.95 -0.72 -30.63
CA ASP A 695 -16.86 -1.51 -31.87
C ASP A 695 -17.44 -2.94 -31.74
N GLY A 696 -18.56 -3.07 -31.03
CA GLY A 696 -19.22 -4.35 -30.76
C GLY A 696 -18.61 -5.20 -29.64
N LYS A 697 -17.44 -4.80 -29.09
CA LYS A 697 -16.84 -5.43 -27.91
C LYS A 697 -17.37 -4.76 -26.63
N ARG A 698 -17.99 -5.54 -25.75
CA ARG A 698 -18.38 -5.06 -24.42
C ARG A 698 -17.13 -4.89 -23.55
N ASP A 699 -17.01 -3.72 -22.93
CA ASP A 699 -15.97 -3.36 -21.98
C ASP A 699 -16.61 -2.83 -20.67
N VAL A 700 -15.96 -3.11 -19.55
CA VAL A 700 -16.39 -2.64 -18.22
C VAL A 700 -15.19 -1.99 -17.57
N ALA A 701 -15.29 -0.69 -17.35
CA ALA A 701 -14.23 0.09 -16.74
C ALA A 701 -14.70 0.70 -15.41
N VAL A 702 -13.83 0.72 -14.41
CA VAL A 702 -14.04 1.53 -13.20
C VAL A 702 -13.21 2.79 -13.33
N HIS A 703 -13.88 3.92 -13.15
CA HIS A 703 -13.27 5.24 -13.20
C HIS A 703 -13.21 5.86 -11.82
N VAL A 704 -12.02 6.30 -11.44
CA VAL A 704 -11.81 7.06 -10.21
C VAL A 704 -11.16 8.38 -10.58
N ALA A 705 -11.83 9.48 -10.24
CA ALA A 705 -11.25 10.81 -10.37
C ALA A 705 -10.54 11.20 -9.07
N GLN A 706 -9.29 11.60 -9.17
CA GLN A 706 -8.48 12.14 -8.09
C GLN A 706 -8.20 13.61 -8.37
N ASN A 707 -8.52 14.49 -7.42
CA ASN A 707 -8.11 15.89 -7.48
C ASN A 707 -6.76 16.00 -6.79
N ASP A 708 -5.75 16.59 -7.45
CA ASP A 708 -4.49 16.85 -6.78
C ASP A 708 -4.64 18.09 -5.89
N HIS A 709 -4.23 17.96 -4.62
CA HIS A 709 -4.33 19.01 -3.60
C HIS A 709 -3.59 20.31 -3.96
N SER A 710 -2.76 20.31 -5.01
CA SER A 710 -1.88 21.41 -5.37
C SER A 710 -2.55 22.50 -6.23
N THR A 711 -3.59 22.19 -7.02
CA THR A 711 -4.34 23.20 -7.80
C THR A 711 -5.70 22.72 -8.30
N ALA A 712 -6.67 23.62 -8.44
CA ALA A 712 -7.99 23.37 -9.04
C ALA A 712 -7.95 22.84 -10.50
N PHE A 713 -6.77 22.77 -11.12
CA PHE A 713 -6.55 22.42 -12.52
C PHE A 713 -5.86 21.07 -12.73
N SER A 714 -5.42 20.40 -11.67
CA SER A 714 -4.75 19.10 -11.78
C SER A 714 -5.72 18.01 -11.30
N LYS A 715 -6.38 17.38 -12.27
CA LYS A 715 -7.25 16.23 -12.04
C LYS A 715 -6.65 15.03 -12.75
N ARG A 716 -6.59 13.90 -12.04
CA ARG A 716 -6.15 12.61 -12.56
C ARG A 716 -7.35 11.67 -12.71
N HIS A 717 -7.36 10.95 -13.81
CA HIS A 717 -8.32 9.93 -14.16
C HIS A 717 -7.63 8.57 -14.08
N HIS A 718 -8.10 7.74 -13.16
CA HIS A 718 -7.66 6.36 -13.05
C HIS A 718 -8.72 5.47 -13.69
N VAL A 719 -8.33 4.75 -14.73
CA VAL A 719 -9.19 3.82 -15.47
C VAL A 719 -8.71 2.40 -15.22
N PHE A 720 -9.53 1.62 -14.52
CA PHE A 720 -9.35 0.19 -14.35
C PHE A 720 -10.17 -0.52 -15.43
N ALA A 721 -9.51 -1.12 -16.42
CA ALA A 721 -10.17 -1.83 -17.51
C ALA A 721 -9.40 -3.11 -17.83
N GLY A 722 -10.10 -4.24 -17.88
CA GLY A 722 -9.47 -5.55 -18.01
C GLY A 722 -8.50 -5.84 -16.86
N ASP A 723 -7.25 -6.13 -17.21
CA ASP A 723 -6.13 -6.47 -16.32
C ASP A 723 -5.22 -5.26 -16.00
N THR A 724 -5.46 -4.08 -16.59
CA THR A 724 -4.58 -2.91 -16.43
C THR A 724 -5.24 -1.74 -15.72
N VAL A 725 -4.41 -0.97 -15.01
CA VAL A 725 -4.76 0.37 -14.52
C VAL A 725 -4.01 1.42 -15.32
N ASN A 726 -4.73 2.42 -15.82
CA ASN A 726 -4.17 3.53 -16.57
C ASN A 726 -4.49 4.85 -15.87
N SER A 727 -3.43 5.59 -15.50
CA SER A 727 -3.53 6.92 -14.91
C SER A 727 -3.33 7.99 -15.99
N LEU A 728 -4.35 8.83 -16.20
CA LEU A 728 -4.36 9.89 -17.21
C LEU A 728 -4.59 11.24 -16.52
N GLY A 729 -3.64 12.16 -16.67
CA GLY A 729 -3.84 13.54 -16.22
C GLY A 729 -4.60 14.35 -17.24
N ILE A 730 -5.28 15.40 -16.77
CA ILE A 730 -5.74 16.47 -17.64
C ILE A 730 -4.59 17.49 -17.77
N PRO A 731 -4.09 17.77 -18.99
CA PRO A 731 -3.05 18.75 -19.18
C PRO A 731 -3.57 20.14 -18.80
N TRP A 732 -2.64 20.97 -18.36
CA TRP A 732 -2.95 22.35 -18.00
C TRP A 732 -3.40 23.09 -19.26
N PRO A 733 -4.47 23.91 -19.18
CA PRO A 733 -4.85 24.75 -20.30
C PRO A 733 -3.65 25.60 -20.73
N LYS A 734 -3.49 25.82 -22.04
CA LYS A 734 -2.35 26.55 -22.63
C LYS A 734 -2.06 27.88 -21.93
N TRP A 735 -3.10 28.63 -21.58
CA TRP A 735 -2.96 29.92 -20.88
C TRP A 735 -2.34 29.79 -19.48
N VAL A 736 -2.53 28.67 -18.78
CA VAL A 736 -1.92 28.43 -17.47
C VAL A 736 -0.46 28.02 -17.62
N LYS A 737 -0.13 27.21 -18.64
CA LYS A 737 1.27 26.87 -18.96
C LYS A 737 2.08 28.12 -19.35
N LEU A 738 1.47 29.02 -20.11
CA LEU A 738 2.02 30.34 -20.45
C LEU A 738 2.29 31.20 -19.20
N LEU A 739 1.37 31.20 -18.22
CA LEU A 739 1.57 31.93 -16.95
C LEU A 739 2.68 31.34 -16.08
N LYS A 740 2.91 30.02 -16.15
CA LYS A 740 3.97 29.32 -15.42
C LYS A 740 5.33 29.35 -16.10
N GLY A 741 5.39 29.78 -17.36
CA GLY A 741 6.63 29.78 -18.16
C GLY A 741 7.10 28.38 -18.59
N GLU A 742 6.22 27.37 -18.56
CA GLU A 742 6.55 25.96 -18.84
C GLU A 742 6.31 25.54 -20.30
N GLU A 743 5.61 26.36 -21.11
CA GLU A 743 5.57 26.22 -22.58
C GLU A 743 6.09 27.51 -23.21
N SER A 744 7.34 27.48 -23.69
CA SER A 744 7.71 28.32 -24.82
C SER A 744 6.97 27.74 -26.02
N ASP A 745 5.88 28.38 -26.43
CA ASP A 745 5.27 28.11 -27.72
C ASP A 745 6.38 28.01 -28.78
N LYS A 746 6.33 27.03 -29.70
CA LYS A 746 7.31 26.91 -30.79
C LYS A 746 7.34 28.14 -31.72
N SER A 747 6.53 29.17 -31.43
CA SER A 747 6.61 30.53 -31.97
C SER A 747 7.67 31.43 -31.29
N LEU A 748 8.33 30.98 -30.20
CA LEU A 748 9.39 31.70 -29.46
C LEU A 748 10.81 31.22 -29.77
N THR A 749 11.01 30.36 -30.77
CA THR A 749 12.34 30.01 -31.31
C THR A 749 12.80 31.03 -32.36
N GLY A 750 12.51 32.30 -32.11
CA GLY A 750 12.87 33.39 -32.99
C GLY A 750 13.74 34.40 -32.27
N ASN A 751 14.46 35.18 -33.05
CA ASN A 751 15.15 36.39 -32.61
C ASN A 751 14.21 37.45 -32.00
N ALA A 752 12.95 37.17 -31.69
CA ALA A 752 11.95 38.17 -31.31
C ALA A 752 11.06 37.66 -30.17
N VAL A 753 10.95 38.47 -29.11
CA VAL A 753 10.07 38.27 -27.96
C VAL A 753 8.80 39.10 -28.19
N GLN A 754 7.65 38.43 -28.20
CA GLN A 754 6.35 39.03 -28.53
C GLN A 754 5.40 39.06 -27.33
N ALA A 755 4.45 39.99 -27.33
CA ALA A 755 3.38 40.07 -26.34
C ALA A 755 2.43 38.88 -26.46
N VAL A 756 2.31 38.05 -25.41
CA VAL A 756 1.43 36.86 -25.40
C VAL A 756 -0.06 37.20 -25.22
N MET A 757 -0.37 38.41 -24.78
CA MET A 757 -1.73 38.90 -24.55
C MET A 757 -1.80 40.42 -24.65
N PRO A 758 -2.99 41.01 -24.90
CA PRO A 758 -3.18 42.46 -24.82
C PRO A 758 -2.85 42.95 -23.39
N SER A 759 -1.89 43.87 -23.28
CA SER A 759 -1.31 44.24 -21.98
C SER A 759 -0.70 45.64 -22.03
N LYS A 760 -0.43 46.20 -20.84
CA LYS A 760 0.31 47.44 -20.67
C LYS A 760 1.76 47.13 -20.32
N VAL A 761 2.72 47.75 -20.99
CA VAL A 761 4.14 47.62 -20.62
C VAL A 761 4.40 48.43 -19.36
N ILE A 762 4.79 47.78 -18.27
CA ILE A 762 5.04 48.45 -16.99
C ILE A 762 6.52 48.65 -16.71
N LYS A 763 7.38 47.80 -17.27
CA LYS A 763 8.83 47.94 -17.13
C LYS A 763 9.56 47.35 -18.32
N VAL A 764 10.61 48.01 -18.77
CA VAL A 764 11.58 47.49 -19.74
C VAL A 764 12.91 47.34 -18.99
N MET A 765 13.49 46.15 -19.00
CA MET A 765 14.65 45.77 -18.17
C MET A 765 15.96 45.70 -18.95
N VAL A 766 15.90 45.82 -20.28
CA VAL A 766 17.05 45.72 -21.20
C VAL A 766 17.06 46.84 -22.21
N ALA A 767 18.24 47.16 -22.74
CA ALA A 767 18.47 48.12 -23.82
C ALA A 767 19.15 47.44 -25.02
N PRO A 768 19.02 48.00 -26.24
CA PRO A 768 19.80 47.55 -27.39
C PRO A 768 21.30 47.56 -27.08
N GLY A 769 21.99 46.46 -27.35
CA GLY A 769 23.40 46.22 -27.04
C GLY A 769 23.64 45.36 -25.79
N ASP A 770 22.64 45.14 -24.94
CA ASP A 770 22.80 44.34 -23.72
C ASP A 770 22.96 42.85 -24.04
N GLN A 771 23.85 42.17 -23.30
CA GLN A 771 23.93 40.72 -23.33
C GLN A 771 22.99 40.12 -22.28
N VAL A 772 22.19 39.15 -22.71
CA VAL A 772 21.21 38.45 -21.87
C VAL A 772 21.45 36.95 -21.93
N LYS A 773 21.25 36.27 -20.81
CA LYS A 773 21.23 34.81 -20.71
C LYS A 773 19.82 34.27 -20.81
N ALA A 774 19.68 33.02 -21.24
CA ALA A 774 18.42 32.31 -21.23
C ALA A 774 17.79 32.36 -19.80
N GLY A 775 16.56 32.86 -19.72
CA GLY A 775 15.84 33.05 -18.45
C GLY A 775 15.93 34.45 -17.83
N ASP A 776 16.78 35.35 -18.35
CA ASP A 776 16.86 36.74 -17.88
C ASP A 776 15.58 37.52 -18.22
N GLY A 777 15.11 38.36 -17.29
CA GLY A 777 13.92 39.19 -17.49
C GLY A 777 14.17 40.34 -18.46
N LEU A 778 13.35 40.47 -19.49
CA LEU A 778 13.47 41.48 -20.54
C LEU A 778 12.47 42.62 -20.37
N ILE A 779 11.19 42.28 -20.23
CA ILE A 779 10.08 43.25 -20.14
C ILE A 779 9.04 42.71 -19.16
N VAL A 780 8.42 43.61 -18.40
CA VAL A 780 7.28 43.31 -17.54
C VAL A 780 6.01 43.93 -18.11
N LEU A 781 4.98 43.11 -18.23
CA LEU A 781 3.66 43.45 -18.74
C LEU A 781 2.62 43.39 -17.61
N GLU A 782 1.64 44.29 -17.60
CA GLU A 782 0.49 44.25 -16.72
C GLU A 782 -0.76 43.94 -17.55
N ALA A 783 -1.46 42.87 -17.16
CA ALA A 783 -2.81 42.58 -17.65
C ALA A 783 -3.67 42.06 -16.52
N MET A 784 -4.93 42.49 -16.46
CA MET A 784 -5.90 42.05 -15.44
C MET A 784 -5.37 42.18 -14.00
N LYS A 785 -4.62 43.26 -13.70
CA LYS A 785 -3.97 43.55 -12.40
C LYS A 785 -2.89 42.53 -11.97
N THR A 786 -2.36 41.78 -12.92
CA THR A 786 -1.26 40.84 -12.69
C THR A 786 -0.07 41.21 -13.57
N GLU A 787 1.12 41.18 -12.99
CA GLU A 787 2.38 41.42 -13.69
C GLU A 787 2.93 40.11 -14.27
N VAL A 788 3.39 40.14 -15.52
CA VAL A 788 4.00 39.02 -16.23
C VAL A 788 5.37 39.47 -16.74
N VAL A 789 6.43 38.79 -16.31
CA VAL A 789 7.80 39.03 -16.76
C VAL A 789 8.09 38.15 -17.97
N LEU A 790 8.34 38.76 -19.13
CA LEU A 790 8.84 38.07 -20.31
C LEU A 790 10.36 37.92 -20.21
N LYS A 791 10.85 36.71 -20.48
CA LYS A 791 12.26 36.33 -20.30
C LYS A 791 12.93 36.00 -21.64
N ALA A 792 14.25 36.09 -21.70
CA ALA A 792 15.04 35.66 -22.85
C ALA A 792 14.92 34.13 -23.05
N SER A 793 14.66 33.70 -24.28
CA SER A 793 14.55 32.27 -24.65
C SER A 793 15.90 31.58 -24.87
N ARG A 794 16.96 32.35 -25.11
CA ARG A 794 18.33 31.90 -25.30
C ARG A 794 19.33 32.99 -24.93
N ASP A 795 20.59 32.62 -24.85
CA ASP A 795 21.69 33.58 -24.75
C ASP A 795 21.79 34.42 -26.03
N GLY A 796 22.04 35.72 -25.90
CA GLY A 796 22.14 36.61 -27.06
C GLY A 796 22.37 38.08 -26.71
N THR A 797 22.59 38.89 -27.75
CA THR A 797 22.64 40.35 -27.62
C THR A 797 21.31 40.94 -28.07
N VAL A 798 20.75 41.87 -27.29
CA VAL A 798 19.53 42.59 -27.67
C VAL A 798 19.85 43.52 -28.84
N SER A 799 19.22 43.29 -30.00
CA SER A 799 19.39 44.10 -31.20
C SER A 799 18.45 45.30 -31.23
N ASP A 800 17.22 45.13 -30.74
CA ASP A 800 16.20 46.19 -30.74
C ASP A 800 15.18 46.02 -29.61
N VAL A 801 14.62 47.13 -29.13
CA VAL A 801 13.54 47.16 -28.12
C VAL A 801 12.41 48.04 -28.62
N GLN A 802 11.31 47.40 -29.04
CA GLN A 802 10.16 48.01 -29.73
C GLN A 802 8.98 48.35 -28.80
N ALA A 803 9.24 48.37 -27.49
CA ALA A 803 8.26 48.63 -26.44
C ALA A 803 8.76 49.73 -25.50
N ARG A 804 7.88 50.67 -25.14
CA ARG A 804 8.15 51.70 -24.13
C ARG A 804 7.27 51.49 -22.91
N VAL A 805 7.78 51.86 -21.74
CA VAL A 805 6.99 51.85 -20.51
C VAL A 805 5.76 52.75 -20.69
N GLY A 806 4.59 52.20 -20.41
CA GLY A 806 3.28 52.83 -20.62
C GLY A 806 2.54 52.37 -21.88
N ASP A 807 3.20 51.70 -22.82
CA ASP A 807 2.58 51.26 -24.07
C ASP A 807 1.46 50.24 -23.84
N MET A 808 0.34 50.41 -24.57
CA MET A 808 -0.67 49.38 -24.72
C MET A 808 -0.32 48.51 -25.94
N VAL A 809 -0.04 47.23 -25.72
CA VAL A 809 0.39 46.30 -26.76
C VAL A 809 -0.68 45.24 -27.01
N LYS A 810 -0.89 44.88 -28.29
CA LYS A 810 -1.77 43.78 -28.69
C LYS A 810 -1.00 42.44 -28.67
N GLN A 811 -1.72 41.34 -28.53
CA GLN A 811 -1.14 40.00 -28.70
C GLN A 811 -0.39 39.88 -30.03
N GLY A 812 0.80 39.28 -30.01
CA GLY A 812 1.68 39.09 -31.16
C GLY A 812 2.57 40.29 -31.52
N LYS A 813 2.45 41.44 -30.83
CA LYS A 813 3.38 42.57 -31.07
C LYS A 813 4.79 42.21 -30.61
N THR A 814 5.79 42.35 -31.48
CA THR A 814 7.21 42.24 -31.12
C THR A 814 7.61 43.35 -30.14
N LEU A 815 8.30 42.97 -29.07
CA LEU A 815 8.70 43.85 -27.98
C LEU A 815 10.22 43.97 -27.86
N VAL A 816 10.95 42.85 -27.97
CA VAL A 816 12.42 42.81 -27.93
C VAL A 816 12.91 41.91 -29.05
N VAL A 817 13.99 42.29 -29.73
CA VAL A 817 14.65 41.48 -30.75
C VAL A 817 16.07 41.17 -30.28
N LEU A 818 16.49 39.91 -30.40
CA LEU A 818 17.86 39.45 -30.20
C LEU A 818 18.56 39.39 -31.56
N SER A 819 19.87 39.63 -31.61
CA SER A 819 20.66 39.43 -32.81
C SER A 819 20.59 37.97 -33.29
N PRO A 820 20.56 37.69 -34.61
CA PRO A 820 20.61 36.34 -35.14
C PRO A 820 21.77 35.52 -34.57
N GLU A 821 21.56 34.21 -34.40
CA GLU A 821 22.67 33.28 -34.13
C GLU A 821 23.66 33.35 -35.30
N ALA A 822 24.96 33.35 -34.98
CA ALA A 822 26.04 33.43 -35.96
C ALA A 822 26.27 32.07 -36.65
#